data_AF-A0A517N0F2-F1
#
_entry.id   AF-A0A517N0F2-F1
#
_cell.length_a   1.000
_cell.length_b   1.000
_cell.length_c   1.000
_cell.angle_alpha   90.00
_cell.angle_beta   90.00
_cell.angle_gamma   90.00
#
_symmetry.space_group_name_H-M   'P 1'
#
loop_
_entity.id
_entity.type
_entity.pdbx_description
1 polymer ?
#
loop_
_entity_poly.entity_id
_entity_poly.type
_entity_poly.pdbx_seq_one_letter_code
_entity_poly.pdbx_strand_id
1 'polypeptide(L)'
;MGTVKKSRMNNRTRNRQPSQCNRYRRGFEHLEDRRVMAVLLGSSTFDAGVMGDNFEFLSNGAAVGYGYAINAGGTVNAATGGDGLARTAANMPITNFNSLTEMEVSSVSKTITATAILHKLQSMPGGLDAQLNTRLVDYLPSDWNPGSNVQNVSLRHLLTHSSGFLEVGNSIGVDFNSYGNNNFANLEALVEAGLPAPTIAADSVYDTPRWNPSYNNANFSLLAKVVLPKLINPASNLTANTLFGPDLISGIIYKNYVKDNIFDPMGITGADMKTNLANPAVGYNLATANANAGLNQSDLTNTGGAFGWKLKARELATFLDAIEHDNSILWSSTRNMRDQQELGWFASSDNFGTTYSHNGATGGSAGNFRSQIASFPGDIQASYLMNSESTNLPGGSTGQMMKTAYLNGWTDLTVGGTSGDDNFVLRLDNTGLKPSVEVVLNGNVEFTHWVSTLDSVTINGGFGSDTFTIEGWNSAIDLDINGGWGNDSVSVLPGVKNIEMVSGLTFNGGFNTDTITINDQSNPYSNVSLSRMYTISDSGVSRFRAHPFQPANPGLFLPVSIAYSGVESADIRTGGQADIVNVASALSGVMNVRTMAGNDLITVGASLGNLEEFDNTYIDGGTGGDTVRIFDHNESGSELSTAHYDIDDHSVSRYTTTFGFVTPGGPTTYDVNFSNAENLELTTTDFVDSIRVHATTEGLTTINGGAGNDRLYASPDDQNMELVDDLTFNGDAGIDKLFISDQNNPYGFGLSDDYDVSASRVIRGKADIYLIGTPANINVDYSSVEDLTLSTGSQGDTVDVESTPWTRALIKTGDGDDVVNASPMDRNMELVDGLEVDGGSGADTFNVFDQNNPYELPGGGKYTITPEEIGRYEEHVLFDNVAIPIDVQYGDIETVTLASGNQGDEFTVDGTAGVGTLSLDGNGGADEFYVVGPAFEQINIAGDFPIFAPGDQLHVNEDALYETTVVPGLYVVGSGAVTIESSTVSYSGIETMDLQEQLYGKPGDFDEDGDVDGVDLTHASKGWHERFGDEVAENALDGFNFLTWQQNYGNTLPRTELTRTVSLVVADEPLGGDLSPLGLASNAQSGESEEESEEVVWGWPVAEDNAVVTRKAAAVDASFAVREDAEATSLVGKQEATGGNWQEASDEAFADWALEGVV
;
A
#
# COMPACT_ATOMS: atom_id res chain seq x y z
N MET A 1 -12.77 -55.00 -36.60
CA MET A 1 -12.13 -55.32 -37.90
C MET A 1 -10.64 -54.98 -37.78
N GLY A 2 -9.74 -55.88 -38.23
CA GLY A 2 -8.32 -55.60 -38.55
C GLY A 2 -7.36 -55.40 -37.36
N THR A 3 -6.78 -56.42 -36.72
CA THR A 3 -5.51 -57.13 -37.06
C THR A 3 -4.26 -56.23 -37.19
N VAL A 4 -3.17 -56.50 -36.44
CA VAL A 4 -1.82 -56.86 -36.95
C VAL A 4 -0.84 -57.29 -35.82
N LYS A 5 -0.47 -58.58 -35.88
CA LYS A 5 0.81 -59.32 -35.72
C LYS A 5 1.91 -58.96 -34.69
N LYS A 6 2.30 -60.03 -33.99
CA LYS A 6 3.60 -60.34 -33.35
C LYS A 6 4.72 -60.73 -34.34
N SER A 7 5.98 -60.47 -33.95
CA SER A 7 7.19 -61.32 -34.20
C SER A 7 8.18 -61.14 -33.04
N ARG A 8 8.55 -62.13 -32.19
CA ARG A 8 9.59 -63.20 -32.34
C ARG A 8 10.90 -62.68 -33.00
N MET A 9 12.13 -62.89 -32.52
CA MET A 9 12.71 -64.01 -31.75
C MET A 9 14.16 -63.70 -31.25
N ASN A 10 14.48 -64.13 -30.03
CA ASN A 10 15.72 -64.70 -29.41
C ASN A 10 17.15 -64.65 -30.00
N ASN A 11 18.09 -64.71 -29.02
CA ASN A 11 19.45 -65.33 -28.93
C ASN A 11 20.67 -64.37 -29.03
N ARG A 12 21.76 -64.46 -28.25
CA ARG A 12 22.31 -65.46 -27.30
C ARG A 12 23.57 -64.91 -26.57
N THR A 13 23.75 -65.24 -25.27
CA THR A 13 25.00 -65.60 -24.51
C THR A 13 26.22 -64.65 -24.47
N ARG A 14 27.07 -64.51 -23.43
CA ARG A 14 27.32 -65.08 -22.08
C ARG A 14 28.49 -64.23 -21.50
N ASN A 15 28.50 -63.82 -20.23
CA ASN A 15 29.62 -64.11 -19.31
C ASN A 15 29.40 -63.60 -17.88
N ARG A 16 29.99 -64.35 -16.95
CA ARG A 16 29.91 -64.31 -15.47
C ARG A 16 30.47 -63.03 -14.85
N GLN A 17 29.91 -62.63 -13.70
CA GLN A 17 30.63 -62.13 -12.50
C GLN A 17 29.70 -62.23 -11.26
N PRO A 18 30.25 -62.26 -10.02
CA PRO A 18 29.73 -63.05 -8.90
C PRO A 18 28.82 -62.28 -7.92
N SER A 19 28.15 -63.07 -7.07
CA SER A 19 27.35 -62.71 -5.90
C SER A 19 27.80 -61.46 -5.14
N GLN A 20 26.90 -60.47 -5.01
CA GLN A 20 26.88 -59.54 -3.89
C GLN A 20 25.49 -59.49 -3.26
N CYS A 21 25.48 -59.43 -1.93
CA CYS A 21 24.32 -59.42 -1.06
C CYS A 21 23.21 -58.46 -1.51
N ASN A 22 22.00 -58.99 -1.72
CA ASN A 22 20.77 -58.20 -1.63
C ASN A 22 20.56 -57.79 -0.16
N ARG A 23 21.17 -56.68 0.24
CA ARG A 23 20.55 -55.83 1.26
C ARG A 23 19.39 -55.14 0.55
N TYR A 24 18.17 -55.59 0.84
CA TYR A 24 16.97 -54.79 0.61
C TYR A 24 17.15 -53.46 1.35
N ARG A 25 17.61 -52.43 0.64
CA ARG A 25 17.34 -51.04 1.03
C ARG A 25 15.82 -50.91 0.91
N ARG A 26 15.13 -50.83 2.04
CA ARG A 26 13.79 -50.23 2.09
C ARG A 26 13.95 -48.86 1.44
N GLY A 27 13.23 -48.64 0.34
CA GLY A 27 12.95 -47.29 -0.08
C GLY A 27 12.30 -46.60 1.12
N PHE A 28 12.96 -45.57 1.63
CA PHE A 28 12.22 -44.47 2.19
C PHE A 28 11.43 -43.94 1.01
N GLU A 29 10.15 -44.27 0.96
CA GLU A 29 9.20 -43.48 0.17
C GLU A 29 9.36 -42.03 0.66
N HIS A 30 9.49 -41.11 -0.29
CA HIS A 30 9.49 -39.68 0.01
C HIS A 30 8.25 -39.38 0.86
N LEU A 31 8.46 -38.66 1.97
CA LEU A 31 7.44 -38.29 2.95
C LEU A 31 6.39 -37.29 2.42
N GLU A 32 6.40 -36.98 1.12
CA GLU A 32 5.70 -35.82 0.57
C GLU A 32 4.28 -36.12 0.04
N ASP A 33 3.82 -37.38 0.10
CA ASP A 33 2.50 -37.76 -0.49
C ASP A 33 1.55 -38.46 0.49
N ARG A 34 1.84 -38.40 1.80
CA ARG A 34 0.81 -38.58 2.83
C ARG A 34 0.34 -37.18 3.16
N ARG A 35 -0.96 -36.89 3.06
CA ARG A 35 -1.56 -35.65 3.59
C ARG A 35 -0.81 -35.28 4.87
N VAL A 36 0.04 -34.26 4.80
CA VAL A 36 0.59 -33.61 5.97
C VAL A 36 -0.66 -33.12 6.71
N MET A 37 -0.74 -33.39 8.01
CA MET A 37 -1.89 -32.96 8.80
C MET A 37 -2.07 -31.46 8.58
N ALA A 38 -3.27 -30.99 8.22
CA ALA A 38 -3.48 -29.56 8.02
C ALA A 38 -3.27 -28.79 9.32
N VAL A 39 -3.66 -29.35 10.47
CA VAL A 39 -3.39 -28.75 11.78
C VAL A 39 -2.00 -29.16 12.29
N LEU A 40 -1.15 -28.17 12.53
CA LEU A 40 0.22 -28.34 13.01
C LEU A 40 0.24 -28.34 14.55
N LEU A 41 -0.04 -29.50 15.15
CA LEU A 41 -0.17 -29.62 16.61
C LEU A 41 1.08 -29.21 17.41
N GLY A 42 2.27 -29.36 16.83
CA GLY A 42 3.52 -28.94 17.47
C GLY A 42 3.70 -27.43 17.60
N SER A 43 2.91 -26.66 16.85
CA SER A 43 2.85 -25.19 16.88
C SER A 43 1.51 -24.68 17.43
N SER A 44 0.67 -25.57 17.94
CA SER A 44 -0.65 -25.26 18.52
C SER A 44 -0.61 -25.44 20.03
N THR A 45 -1.47 -24.74 20.77
CA THR A 45 -1.53 -24.82 22.24
C THR A 45 -2.78 -25.57 22.67
N PHE A 46 -2.61 -26.62 23.48
CA PHE A 46 -3.71 -27.38 24.06
C PHE A 46 -3.86 -27.12 25.56
N ASP A 47 -5.08 -26.88 26.01
CA ASP A 47 -5.42 -26.70 27.43
C ASP A 47 -6.34 -27.85 27.91
N ALA A 48 -5.80 -28.69 28.79
CA ALA A 48 -6.53 -29.81 29.37
C ALA A 48 -7.70 -29.38 30.27
N GLY A 49 -7.58 -28.22 30.92
CA GLY A 49 -8.65 -27.60 31.72
C GLY A 49 -9.82 -27.19 30.84
N VAL A 50 -9.56 -26.52 29.71
CA VAL A 50 -10.58 -26.16 28.71
C VAL A 50 -11.27 -27.40 28.15
N MET A 51 -10.53 -28.45 27.80
CA MET A 51 -11.13 -29.74 27.40
C MET A 51 -12.01 -30.33 28.52
N GLY A 52 -11.59 -30.20 29.78
CA GLY A 52 -12.37 -30.61 30.95
C GLY A 52 -13.68 -29.85 31.08
N ASP A 53 -13.64 -28.52 31.00
CA ASP A 53 -14.83 -27.67 31.02
C ASP A 53 -15.80 -28.01 29.87
N ASN A 54 -15.25 -28.35 28.70
CA ASN A 54 -16.02 -28.83 27.56
C ASN A 54 -16.73 -30.17 27.84
N PHE A 55 -16.07 -31.12 28.51
CA PHE A 55 -16.74 -32.35 28.96
C PHE A 55 -17.90 -32.05 29.89
N GLU A 56 -17.73 -31.13 30.84
CA GLU A 56 -18.78 -30.77 31.78
C GLU A 56 -19.97 -30.13 31.08
N PHE A 57 -19.70 -29.16 30.20
CA PHE A 57 -20.73 -28.54 29.37
C PHE A 57 -21.51 -29.55 28.52
N LEU A 58 -20.82 -30.45 27.81
CA LEU A 58 -21.44 -31.44 26.92
C LEU A 58 -22.17 -32.55 27.68
N SER A 59 -21.81 -32.81 28.93
CA SER A 59 -22.42 -33.85 29.78
C SER A 59 -23.61 -33.33 30.60
N ASN A 60 -23.70 -32.01 30.81
CA ASN A 60 -24.71 -31.40 31.65
C ASN A 60 -26.13 -31.74 31.18
N GLY A 61 -26.94 -32.33 32.07
CA GLY A 61 -28.30 -32.80 31.77
C GLY A 61 -28.40 -34.02 30.85
N ALA A 62 -27.30 -34.45 30.23
CA ALA A 62 -27.23 -35.63 29.36
C ALA A 62 -26.79 -36.90 30.09
N ALA A 63 -26.30 -36.78 31.34
CA ALA A 63 -25.88 -37.88 32.20
C ALA A 63 -26.52 -37.82 33.58
N VAL A 64 -26.73 -38.99 34.20
CA VAL A 64 -27.09 -39.08 35.64
C VAL A 64 -25.91 -38.69 36.51
N GLY A 65 -24.73 -39.21 36.18
CA GLY A 65 -23.44 -38.85 36.76
C GLY A 65 -22.31 -39.28 35.85
N TYR A 66 -21.22 -38.53 35.88
CA TYR A 66 -20.04 -38.79 35.06
C TYR A 66 -18.75 -38.36 35.77
N GLY A 67 -17.63 -38.90 35.30
CA GLY A 67 -16.29 -38.54 35.76
C GLY A 67 -15.28 -38.72 34.65
N TYR A 68 -14.30 -37.82 34.60
CA TYR A 68 -13.28 -37.83 33.55
C TYR A 68 -11.88 -37.55 34.10
N ALA A 69 -10.88 -37.94 33.32
CA ALA A 69 -9.50 -37.60 33.54
C ALA A 69 -8.77 -37.48 32.20
N ILE A 70 -7.94 -36.44 32.07
CA ILE A 70 -7.20 -36.06 30.87
C ILE A 70 -5.72 -36.01 31.24
N ASN A 71 -4.88 -36.62 30.42
CA ASN A 71 -3.44 -36.42 30.37
C ASN A 71 -3.12 -35.54 29.18
N ALA A 72 -2.13 -34.66 29.32
CA ALA A 72 -1.64 -33.83 28.22
C ALA A 72 -0.16 -33.52 28.40
N GLY A 73 0.62 -33.61 27.32
CA GLY A 73 2.04 -33.24 27.29
C GLY A 73 2.87 -33.92 28.37
N GLY A 74 2.71 -35.24 28.53
CA GLY A 74 3.36 -36.04 29.57
C GLY A 74 2.90 -35.80 31.02
N THR A 75 1.89 -34.94 31.26
CA THR A 75 1.33 -34.73 32.60
C THR A 75 0.11 -35.62 32.81
N VAL A 76 0.23 -36.60 33.73
CA VAL A 76 -0.86 -37.50 34.10
C VAL A 76 -1.90 -36.77 34.95
N ASN A 77 -3.19 -36.95 34.60
CA ASN A 77 -4.32 -36.26 35.24
C ASN A 77 -4.17 -34.72 35.22
N ALA A 78 -3.62 -34.17 34.13
CA ALA A 78 -3.52 -32.73 33.89
C ALA A 78 -4.84 -31.99 34.16
N ALA A 79 -5.97 -32.61 33.80
CA ALA A 79 -7.30 -32.16 34.22
C ALA A 79 -8.18 -33.34 34.62
N THR A 80 -9.03 -33.13 35.61
CA THR A 80 -10.00 -34.14 36.07
C THR A 80 -11.24 -33.45 36.60
N GLY A 81 -12.39 -34.08 36.45
CA GLY A 81 -13.64 -33.53 36.97
C GLY A 81 -14.76 -34.55 36.93
N GLY A 82 -15.99 -34.05 36.94
CA GLY A 82 -17.20 -34.86 36.96
C GLY A 82 -18.28 -34.25 37.82
N ASP A 83 -19.52 -34.56 37.48
CA ASP A 83 -20.71 -34.04 38.15
C ASP A 83 -21.82 -35.08 38.17
N GLY A 84 -22.93 -34.77 38.83
CA GLY A 84 -24.10 -35.62 38.97
C GLY A 84 -23.93 -36.69 40.04
N LEU A 85 -24.65 -37.80 39.89
CA LEU A 85 -24.84 -38.79 40.95
C LEU A 85 -24.40 -40.19 40.52
N ALA A 86 -23.44 -40.76 41.25
CA ALA A 86 -23.10 -42.19 41.22
C ALA A 86 -24.24 -43.05 41.77
N ARG A 87 -25.03 -42.48 42.70
CA ARG A 87 -26.22 -43.10 43.29
C ARG A 87 -27.32 -42.06 43.49
N THR A 88 -28.51 -42.33 42.97
CA THR A 88 -29.69 -41.46 43.14
C THR A 88 -30.48 -41.84 44.39
N ALA A 89 -31.58 -41.11 44.64
CA ALA A 89 -32.51 -41.43 45.74
C ALA A 89 -33.13 -42.83 45.62
N ALA A 90 -33.21 -43.40 44.41
CA ALA A 90 -33.71 -44.75 44.19
C ALA A 90 -32.76 -45.84 44.72
N ASN A 91 -31.49 -45.50 44.99
CA ASN A 91 -30.45 -46.40 45.48
C ASN A 91 -29.63 -45.75 46.60
N MET A 92 -30.29 -45.41 47.72
CA MET A 92 -29.66 -44.82 48.90
C MET A 92 -28.37 -45.57 49.36
N PRO A 93 -27.38 -44.87 49.93
CA PRO A 93 -27.31 -43.40 50.08
C PRO A 93 -27.04 -42.69 48.75
N ILE A 94 -27.58 -41.48 48.58
CA ILE A 94 -27.24 -40.59 47.45
C ILE A 94 -25.74 -40.30 47.51
N THR A 95 -25.05 -40.42 46.37
CA THR A 95 -23.60 -40.24 46.27
C THR A 95 -23.26 -39.51 44.99
N ASN A 96 -22.42 -38.48 45.07
CA ASN A 96 -21.97 -37.71 43.90
C ASN A 96 -21.04 -38.55 43.01
N PHE A 97 -21.09 -38.30 41.71
CA PHE A 97 -20.13 -38.85 40.74
C PHE A 97 -18.96 -37.87 40.58
N ASN A 98 -17.75 -38.39 40.42
CA ASN A 98 -16.57 -37.63 40.00
C ASN A 98 -15.49 -38.57 39.43
N SER A 99 -14.34 -38.03 39.05
CA SER A 99 -13.19 -38.78 38.52
C SER A 99 -12.63 -39.91 39.41
N LEU A 100 -12.98 -39.95 40.71
CA LEU A 100 -12.59 -40.98 41.67
C LEU A 100 -13.66 -42.07 41.88
N THR A 101 -14.79 -41.98 41.19
CA THR A 101 -15.87 -42.96 41.31
C THR A 101 -15.52 -44.23 40.54
N GLU A 102 -15.50 -45.37 41.24
CA GLU A 102 -15.28 -46.70 40.65
C GLU A 102 -16.55 -47.17 39.92
N MET A 103 -16.38 -47.60 38.67
CA MET A 103 -17.47 -48.12 37.85
C MET A 103 -16.98 -49.26 36.94
N GLU A 104 -17.91 -50.11 36.52
CA GLU A 104 -17.67 -51.13 35.50
C GLU A 104 -17.29 -50.49 34.16
N VAL A 105 -16.06 -50.74 33.69
CA VAL A 105 -15.55 -50.16 32.44
C VAL A 105 -15.91 -50.96 31.19
N SER A 106 -16.66 -52.05 31.35
CA SER A 106 -17.17 -52.86 30.23
C SER A 106 -16.06 -53.23 29.24
N SER A 107 -16.31 -53.09 27.93
CA SER A 107 -15.39 -53.47 26.87
C SER A 107 -14.05 -52.71 26.81
N VAL A 108 -13.86 -51.61 27.55
CA VAL A 108 -12.52 -51.02 27.75
C VAL A 108 -11.55 -52.05 28.37
N SER A 109 -12.08 -53.06 29.06
CA SER A 109 -11.31 -54.23 29.53
C SER A 109 -10.56 -54.97 28.41
N LYS A 110 -11.00 -54.88 27.14
CA LYS A 110 -10.29 -55.49 26.01
C LYS A 110 -8.93 -54.87 25.78
N THR A 111 -8.83 -53.56 25.91
CA THR A 111 -7.54 -52.86 25.81
C THR A 111 -6.63 -53.27 26.96
N ILE A 112 -7.16 -53.42 28.18
CA ILE A 112 -6.41 -53.96 29.33
C ILE A 112 -5.91 -55.39 29.07
N THR A 113 -6.78 -56.27 28.53
CA THR A 113 -6.41 -57.64 28.15
C THR A 113 -5.38 -57.67 27.04
N ALA A 114 -5.53 -56.82 26.02
CA ALA A 114 -4.56 -56.69 24.94
C ALA A 114 -3.19 -56.27 25.50
N THR A 115 -3.14 -55.25 26.35
CA THR A 115 -1.91 -54.83 27.04
C THR A 115 -1.27 -55.99 27.80
N ALA A 116 -2.05 -56.78 28.55
CA ALA A 116 -1.53 -57.94 29.27
C ALA A 116 -0.95 -59.03 28.34
N ILE A 117 -1.61 -59.32 27.23
CA ILE A 117 -1.12 -60.26 26.21
C ILE A 117 0.18 -59.71 25.58
N LEU A 118 0.16 -58.47 25.11
CA LEU A 118 1.30 -57.83 24.43
C LEU A 118 2.53 -57.72 25.36
N HIS A 119 2.34 -57.28 26.61
CA HIS A 119 3.38 -57.24 27.65
C HIS A 119 4.04 -58.61 27.82
N LYS A 120 3.27 -59.70 27.78
CA LYS A 120 3.85 -61.04 27.83
C LYS A 120 4.57 -61.42 26.54
N LEU A 121 3.93 -61.24 25.40
CA LEU A 121 4.43 -61.67 24.08
C LEU A 121 5.70 -60.94 23.66
N GLN A 122 5.85 -59.64 23.97
CA GLN A 122 6.99 -58.84 23.54
C GLN A 122 8.33 -59.43 24.01
N SER A 123 8.34 -60.02 25.21
CA SER A 123 9.52 -60.65 25.82
C SER A 123 9.81 -62.09 25.36
N MET A 124 8.94 -62.69 24.54
CA MET A 124 9.06 -64.10 24.15
C MET A 124 10.04 -64.31 22.98
N PRO A 125 10.69 -65.49 22.90
CA PRO A 125 11.62 -65.80 21.82
C PRO A 125 11.01 -65.65 20.43
N GLY A 126 11.74 -65.09 19.47
CA GLY A 126 11.24 -64.84 18.11
C GLY A 126 10.58 -63.47 17.90
N GLY A 127 10.37 -62.71 18.98
CA GLY A 127 9.84 -61.34 18.93
C GLY A 127 8.32 -61.27 18.75
N LEU A 128 7.75 -60.09 18.98
CA LEU A 128 6.30 -59.88 19.05
C LEU A 128 5.54 -60.37 17.81
N ASP A 129 6.04 -60.06 16.61
CA ASP A 129 5.34 -60.37 15.36
C ASP A 129 5.16 -61.88 15.15
N ALA A 130 6.23 -62.65 15.39
CA ALA A 130 6.17 -64.11 15.33
C ALA A 130 5.21 -64.68 16.38
N GLN A 131 5.18 -64.08 17.57
CA GLN A 131 4.31 -64.49 18.66
C GLN A 131 2.83 -64.17 18.40
N LEU A 132 2.53 -63.06 17.73
CA LEU A 132 1.17 -62.74 17.29
C LEU A 132 0.65 -63.75 16.25
N ASN A 133 1.54 -64.41 15.50
CA ASN A 133 1.18 -65.39 14.49
C ASN A 133 1.08 -66.84 15.01
N THR A 134 1.36 -67.10 16.30
CA THR A 134 1.11 -68.42 16.90
C THR A 134 -0.38 -68.76 16.89
N ARG A 135 -0.70 -70.06 16.84
CA ARG A 135 -2.06 -70.52 16.61
C ARG A 135 -2.81 -70.65 17.93
N LEU A 136 -4.10 -70.32 17.93
CA LEU A 136 -4.99 -70.54 19.07
C LEU A 136 -4.93 -72.00 19.55
N VAL A 137 -4.85 -72.95 18.61
CA VAL A 137 -4.79 -74.39 18.91
C VAL A 137 -3.60 -74.80 19.78
N ASP A 138 -2.49 -74.04 19.76
CA ASP A 138 -1.30 -74.32 20.57
C ASP A 138 -1.53 -74.01 22.07
N TYR A 139 -2.59 -73.27 22.38
CA TYR A 139 -2.93 -72.84 23.73
C TYR A 139 -4.15 -73.55 24.32
N LEU A 140 -4.87 -74.34 23.52
CA LEU A 140 -6.09 -74.99 23.96
C LEU A 140 -5.81 -76.05 25.04
N PRO A 141 -6.73 -76.26 25.99
CA PRO A 141 -6.70 -77.40 26.89
C PRO A 141 -6.65 -78.71 26.11
N SER A 142 -5.99 -79.72 26.68
CA SER A 142 -5.79 -81.00 26.00
C SER A 142 -7.08 -81.78 25.72
N ASP A 143 -8.18 -81.44 26.40
CA ASP A 143 -9.50 -82.04 26.23
C ASP A 143 -10.38 -81.32 25.19
N TRP A 144 -9.97 -80.15 24.69
CA TRP A 144 -10.71 -79.42 23.65
C TRP A 144 -10.39 -79.98 22.25
N ASN A 145 -11.44 -80.21 21.44
CA ASN A 145 -11.29 -80.74 20.08
C ASN A 145 -11.64 -79.66 19.05
N PRO A 146 -10.68 -78.84 18.58
CA PRO A 146 -10.97 -77.71 17.71
C PRO A 146 -11.64 -78.15 16.41
N GLY A 147 -12.75 -77.49 16.06
CA GLY A 147 -13.49 -77.74 14.83
C GLY A 147 -12.76 -77.24 13.59
N SER A 148 -13.36 -77.46 12.41
CA SER A 148 -12.74 -77.09 11.13
C SER A 148 -12.36 -75.62 11.08
N ASN A 149 -11.20 -75.32 10.48
CA ASN A 149 -10.64 -73.99 10.24
C ASN A 149 -10.16 -73.21 11.49
N VAL A 150 -10.42 -73.69 12.71
CA VAL A 150 -9.90 -73.06 13.93
C VAL A 150 -8.37 -73.10 14.00
N GLN A 151 -7.74 -74.08 13.36
CA GLN A 151 -6.28 -74.16 13.24
C GLN A 151 -5.65 -72.97 12.49
N ASN A 152 -6.45 -72.17 11.77
CA ASN A 152 -5.99 -70.95 11.10
C ASN A 152 -6.06 -69.71 12.01
N VAL A 153 -6.73 -69.78 13.16
CA VAL A 153 -6.88 -68.63 14.06
C VAL A 153 -5.56 -68.38 14.79
N SER A 154 -5.00 -67.19 14.65
CA SER A 154 -3.82 -66.74 15.39
C SER A 154 -4.20 -65.82 16.55
N LEU A 155 -3.24 -65.52 17.44
CA LEU A 155 -3.44 -64.52 18.48
C LEU A 155 -3.73 -63.12 17.90
N ARG A 156 -3.08 -62.77 16.77
CA ARG A 156 -3.37 -61.53 16.03
C ARG A 156 -4.84 -61.46 15.62
N HIS A 157 -5.40 -62.55 15.11
CA HIS A 157 -6.81 -62.57 14.69
C HIS A 157 -7.77 -62.31 15.86
N LEU A 158 -7.44 -62.77 17.06
CA LEU A 158 -8.26 -62.51 18.25
C LEU A 158 -8.19 -61.03 18.65
N LEU A 159 -6.99 -60.45 18.68
CA LEU A 159 -6.76 -59.04 19.04
C LEU A 159 -7.40 -58.05 18.04
N THR A 160 -7.47 -58.40 16.75
CA THR A 160 -8.02 -57.54 15.69
C THR A 160 -9.44 -57.89 15.27
N HIS A 161 -10.14 -58.73 16.04
CA HIS A 161 -11.50 -59.17 15.72
C HIS A 161 -11.65 -59.84 14.33
N SER A 162 -10.59 -60.45 13.79
CA SER A 162 -10.58 -61.11 12.48
C SER A 162 -10.53 -62.64 12.55
N SER A 163 -10.87 -63.21 13.71
CA SER A 163 -10.86 -64.66 14.00
C SER A 163 -11.96 -65.46 13.32
N GLY A 164 -13.02 -64.81 12.84
CA GLY A 164 -14.20 -65.48 12.28
C GLY A 164 -15.21 -65.97 13.32
N PHE A 165 -14.89 -65.91 14.62
CA PHE A 165 -15.88 -66.14 15.66
C PHE A 165 -16.90 -65.00 15.66
N LEU A 166 -18.18 -65.32 15.89
CA LEU A 166 -19.27 -64.33 15.92
C LEU A 166 -19.83 -64.16 17.34
N GLU A 167 -20.10 -62.89 17.70
CA GLU A 167 -20.73 -62.48 18.96
C GLU A 167 -22.13 -63.12 19.12
N VAL A 168 -22.94 -62.98 18.06
CA VAL A 168 -24.31 -63.51 17.93
C VAL A 168 -24.45 -64.29 16.63
N GLY A 169 -25.40 -65.23 16.58
CA GLY A 169 -25.64 -66.03 15.36
C GLY A 169 -24.51 -67.00 15.02
N ASN A 170 -23.61 -67.29 15.98
CA ASN A 170 -22.64 -68.36 15.86
C ASN A 170 -23.32 -69.75 15.85
N SER A 171 -22.53 -70.76 15.48
CA SER A 171 -22.98 -72.15 15.29
C SER A 171 -23.49 -72.83 16.56
N ILE A 172 -23.19 -72.30 17.75
CA ILE A 172 -23.69 -72.83 19.03
C ILE A 172 -24.91 -72.07 19.57
N GLY A 173 -25.37 -71.01 18.90
CA GLY A 173 -26.56 -70.25 19.28
C GLY A 173 -26.42 -69.46 20.59
N VAL A 174 -25.19 -69.18 21.04
CA VAL A 174 -24.90 -68.44 22.27
C VAL A 174 -24.64 -66.97 21.94
N ASP A 175 -25.24 -66.05 22.70
CA ASP A 175 -24.93 -64.62 22.61
C ASP A 175 -23.79 -64.26 23.59
N PHE A 176 -22.60 -64.01 23.06
CA PHE A 176 -21.43 -63.65 23.86
C PHE A 176 -21.46 -62.19 24.36
N ASN A 177 -22.44 -61.38 23.98
CA ASN A 177 -22.63 -60.04 24.54
C ASN A 177 -23.09 -60.10 26.00
N SER A 178 -23.78 -61.18 26.36
CA SER A 178 -24.18 -61.46 27.74
C SER A 178 -22.98 -61.95 28.57
N TYR A 179 -22.68 -61.24 29.67
CA TYR A 179 -21.47 -61.50 30.46
C TYR A 179 -21.35 -62.93 30.98
N GLY A 180 -22.46 -63.54 31.40
CA GLY A 180 -22.49 -64.93 31.89
C GLY A 180 -22.18 -65.98 30.82
N ASN A 181 -22.29 -65.63 29.54
CA ASN A 181 -22.10 -66.57 28.43
C ASN A 181 -20.63 -66.74 28.03
N ASN A 182 -19.71 -65.91 28.54
CA ASN A 182 -18.26 -66.02 28.28
C ASN A 182 -17.57 -67.01 29.25
N ASN A 183 -18.29 -68.03 29.67
CA ASN A 183 -17.76 -69.11 30.51
C ASN A 183 -16.96 -70.12 29.67
N PHE A 184 -16.13 -70.92 30.34
CA PHE A 184 -15.18 -71.85 29.72
C PHE A 184 -15.88 -72.87 28.82
N ALA A 185 -17.02 -73.40 29.25
CA ALA A 185 -17.80 -74.38 28.49
C ALA A 185 -18.35 -73.81 27.18
N ASN A 186 -18.83 -72.57 27.17
CA ASN A 186 -19.31 -71.92 25.95
C ASN A 186 -18.16 -71.56 25.00
N LEU A 187 -17.00 -71.15 25.53
CA LEU A 187 -15.80 -70.90 24.72
C LEU A 187 -15.28 -72.19 24.08
N GLU A 188 -15.30 -73.29 24.83
CA GLU A 188 -14.99 -74.64 24.32
C GLU A 188 -15.94 -75.00 23.18
N ALA A 189 -17.24 -74.94 23.42
CA ALA A 189 -18.25 -75.27 22.41
C ALA A 189 -18.10 -74.42 21.14
N LEU A 190 -17.76 -73.13 21.28
CA LEU A 190 -17.53 -72.24 20.14
C LEU A 190 -16.30 -72.67 19.32
N VAL A 191 -15.24 -73.09 19.98
CA VAL A 191 -14.02 -73.61 19.35
C VAL A 191 -14.26 -74.97 18.71
N GLU A 192 -15.00 -75.88 19.36
CA GLU A 192 -15.29 -77.21 18.82
C GLU A 192 -16.27 -77.18 17.63
N ALA A 193 -17.20 -76.21 17.61
CA ALA A 193 -18.14 -76.05 16.51
C ALA A 193 -17.47 -75.66 15.19
N GLY A 194 -16.25 -75.11 15.24
CA GLY A 194 -15.48 -74.74 14.08
C GLY A 194 -15.97 -73.47 13.38
N LEU A 195 -15.25 -73.09 12.33
CA LEU A 195 -15.47 -71.87 11.56
C LEU A 195 -15.76 -72.19 10.09
N PRO A 196 -16.51 -71.32 9.38
CA PRO A 196 -16.59 -71.39 7.93
C PRO A 196 -15.20 -71.21 7.31
N ALA A 197 -15.04 -71.54 6.03
CA ALA A 197 -13.79 -71.28 5.33
C ALA A 197 -13.41 -69.78 5.43
N PRO A 198 -12.12 -69.44 5.64
CA PRO A 198 -11.67 -68.05 5.72
C PRO A 198 -11.96 -67.32 4.41
N THR A 199 -12.37 -66.06 4.52
CA THR A 199 -12.79 -65.23 3.37
C THR A 199 -11.66 -64.41 2.78
N ILE A 200 -10.55 -64.27 3.51
CA ILE A 200 -9.37 -63.48 3.12
C ILE A 200 -8.14 -64.38 3.18
N ALA A 201 -7.33 -64.39 2.11
CA ALA A 201 -6.07 -65.14 2.08
C ALA A 201 -5.02 -64.53 3.03
N ALA A 202 -3.97 -65.29 3.34
CA ALA A 202 -2.82 -64.76 4.07
C ALA A 202 -2.18 -63.58 3.31
N ASP A 203 -1.68 -62.59 4.04
CA ASP A 203 -1.07 -61.37 3.52
C ASP A 203 0.22 -61.00 4.29
N SER A 204 0.79 -59.83 4.04
CA SER A 204 2.05 -59.40 4.68
C SER A 204 1.95 -59.10 6.17
N VAL A 205 0.74 -58.99 6.73
CA VAL A 205 0.49 -58.79 8.16
C VAL A 205 0.02 -60.10 8.82
N TYR A 206 -0.72 -60.93 8.08
CA TYR A 206 -1.33 -62.16 8.55
C TYR A 206 -0.77 -63.40 7.83
N ASP A 207 0.05 -64.20 8.52
CA ASP A 207 0.66 -65.44 7.99
C ASP A 207 -0.34 -66.59 7.74
N THR A 208 -1.62 -66.37 8.03
CA THR A 208 -2.72 -67.30 7.78
C THR A 208 -3.91 -66.60 7.16
N PRO A 209 -4.73 -67.32 6.38
CA PRO A 209 -6.04 -66.84 5.98
C PRO A 209 -6.88 -66.40 7.20
N ARG A 210 -7.66 -65.34 7.00
CA ARG A 210 -8.49 -64.72 8.04
C ARG A 210 -9.92 -64.47 7.56
N TRP A 211 -10.75 -63.97 8.46
CA TRP A 211 -12.12 -63.56 8.17
C TRP A 211 -12.23 -62.04 8.17
N ASN A 212 -13.34 -61.54 7.64
CA ASN A 212 -13.67 -60.12 7.77
C ASN A 212 -13.71 -59.74 9.26
N PRO A 213 -13.18 -58.56 9.64
CA PRO A 213 -13.28 -58.08 11.01
C PRO A 213 -14.74 -58.05 11.49
N SER A 214 -14.99 -58.66 12.65
CA SER A 214 -16.28 -58.72 13.31
C SER A 214 -16.07 -58.67 14.81
N TYR A 215 -16.59 -57.62 15.45
CA TYR A 215 -16.51 -57.47 16.90
C TYR A 215 -17.02 -58.73 17.62
N ASN A 216 -16.26 -59.20 18.61
CA ASN A 216 -16.60 -60.39 19.38
C ASN A 216 -15.93 -60.44 20.76
N ASN A 217 -16.72 -60.48 21.82
CA ASN A 217 -16.25 -60.68 23.19
C ASN A 217 -15.51 -62.02 23.38
N ALA A 218 -15.95 -63.09 22.72
CA ALA A 218 -15.33 -64.41 22.86
C ALA A 218 -13.82 -64.40 22.52
N ASN A 219 -13.38 -63.54 21.59
CA ASN A 219 -11.97 -63.41 21.24
C ASN A 219 -11.11 -63.02 22.45
N PHE A 220 -11.55 -62.00 23.19
CA PHE A 220 -10.82 -61.48 24.35
C PHE A 220 -10.99 -62.37 25.58
N SER A 221 -12.13 -63.06 25.69
CA SER A 221 -12.33 -64.09 26.72
C SER A 221 -11.42 -65.32 26.48
N LEU A 222 -11.21 -65.73 25.23
CA LEU A 222 -10.21 -66.76 24.86
C LEU A 222 -8.79 -66.30 25.18
N LEU A 223 -8.44 -65.05 24.85
CA LEU A 223 -7.13 -64.48 25.18
C LEU A 223 -6.88 -64.51 26.70
N ALA A 224 -7.82 -63.99 27.49
CA ALA A 224 -7.69 -63.90 28.93
C ALA A 224 -7.71 -65.24 29.65
N LYS A 225 -8.61 -66.16 29.26
CA LYS A 225 -8.93 -67.36 30.06
C LYS A 225 -8.29 -68.64 29.54
N VAL A 226 -7.90 -68.69 28.27
CA VAL A 226 -7.30 -69.88 27.65
C VAL A 226 -5.84 -69.61 27.31
N VAL A 227 -5.58 -68.54 26.55
CA VAL A 227 -4.24 -68.23 26.04
C VAL A 227 -3.31 -67.77 27.16
N LEU A 228 -3.70 -66.75 27.93
CA LEU A 228 -2.84 -66.14 28.95
C LEU A 228 -2.36 -67.14 30.03
N PRO A 229 -3.20 -68.03 30.61
CA PRO A 229 -2.72 -69.02 31.57
C PRO A 229 -1.62 -69.93 31.02
N LYS A 230 -1.72 -70.32 29.74
CA LYS A 230 -0.73 -71.14 29.06
C LYS A 230 0.52 -70.34 28.66
N LEU A 231 0.37 -69.06 28.30
CA LEU A 231 1.49 -68.14 28.05
C LEU A 231 2.33 -67.90 29.30
N ILE A 232 1.70 -67.73 30.46
CA ILE A 232 2.40 -67.52 31.74
C ILE A 232 3.08 -68.81 32.19
N ASN A 233 2.38 -69.94 32.09
CA ASN A 233 2.88 -71.25 32.46
C ASN A 233 2.58 -72.28 31.35
N PRO A 234 3.56 -72.63 30.51
CA PRO A 234 3.36 -73.60 29.42
C PRO A 234 2.89 -74.99 29.88
N ALA A 235 3.11 -75.35 31.15
CA ALA A 235 2.61 -76.59 31.72
C ALA A 235 1.13 -76.53 32.16
N SER A 236 0.51 -75.34 32.18
CA SER A 236 -0.90 -75.16 32.51
C SER A 236 -1.79 -75.95 31.55
N ASN A 237 -2.80 -76.64 32.07
CA ASN A 237 -3.77 -77.39 31.28
C ASN A 237 -5.12 -77.38 31.99
N LEU A 238 -5.91 -76.34 31.75
CA LEU A 238 -7.18 -76.11 32.42
C LEU A 238 -8.29 -76.91 31.72
N THR A 239 -8.49 -78.14 32.15
CA THR A 239 -9.53 -79.04 31.63
C THR A 239 -10.85 -78.84 32.37
N ALA A 240 -11.94 -79.44 31.89
CA ALA A 240 -13.23 -79.46 32.61
C ALA A 240 -13.12 -80.02 34.05
N ASN A 241 -12.10 -80.85 34.34
CA ASN A 241 -11.86 -81.47 35.65
C ASN A 241 -10.91 -80.66 36.56
N THR A 242 -10.54 -79.44 36.18
CA THR A 242 -9.68 -78.57 36.99
C THR A 242 -10.27 -78.39 38.40
N LEU A 243 -9.46 -78.59 39.44
CA LEU A 243 -9.89 -78.41 40.83
C LEU A 243 -10.38 -76.97 41.04
N PHE A 244 -11.59 -76.80 41.58
CA PHE A 244 -12.34 -75.53 41.71
C PHE A 244 -12.95 -74.96 40.40
N GLY A 245 -12.84 -75.68 39.29
CA GLY A 245 -13.44 -75.35 38.00
C GLY A 245 -12.56 -74.44 37.14
N PRO A 246 -12.52 -74.64 35.80
CA PRO A 246 -11.64 -73.89 34.92
C PRO A 246 -11.98 -72.39 34.84
N ASP A 247 -13.25 -71.99 34.99
CA ASP A 247 -13.67 -70.59 35.01
C ASP A 247 -13.04 -69.79 36.16
N LEU A 248 -13.13 -70.30 37.39
CA LEU A 248 -12.59 -69.63 38.57
C LEU A 248 -11.07 -69.56 38.52
N ILE A 249 -10.41 -70.67 38.14
CA ILE A 249 -8.95 -70.72 38.09
C ILE A 249 -8.39 -69.83 36.99
N SER A 250 -8.93 -69.90 35.77
CA SER A 250 -8.51 -69.02 34.67
C SER A 250 -8.76 -67.54 34.99
N GLY A 251 -9.91 -67.22 35.59
CA GLY A 251 -10.26 -65.89 36.06
C GLY A 251 -9.30 -65.33 37.11
N ILE A 252 -8.92 -66.12 38.12
CA ILE A 252 -7.93 -65.73 39.13
C ILE A 252 -6.55 -65.51 38.49
N ILE A 253 -6.12 -66.39 37.58
CA ILE A 253 -4.84 -66.25 36.87
C ILE A 253 -4.81 -64.96 36.06
N TYR A 254 -5.84 -64.70 35.25
CA TYR A 254 -5.96 -63.48 34.46
C TYR A 254 -5.95 -62.24 35.37
N LYS A 255 -6.82 -62.22 36.38
CA LYS A 255 -6.93 -61.10 37.31
C LYS A 255 -5.60 -60.79 37.99
N ASN A 256 -4.94 -61.79 38.57
CA ASN A 256 -3.69 -61.58 39.29
C ASN A 256 -2.58 -61.16 38.34
N TYR A 257 -2.50 -61.73 37.13
CA TYR A 257 -1.50 -61.30 36.16
C TYR A 257 -1.65 -59.82 35.80
N VAL A 258 -2.87 -59.39 35.46
CA VAL A 258 -3.15 -57.98 35.13
C VAL A 258 -2.85 -57.08 36.32
N LYS A 259 -3.27 -57.45 37.54
CA LYS A 259 -2.94 -56.67 38.74
C LYS A 259 -1.43 -56.55 38.95
N ASP A 260 -0.75 -57.68 39.06
CA ASP A 260 0.65 -57.72 39.50
C ASP A 260 1.63 -57.20 38.44
N ASN A 261 1.30 -57.32 37.14
CA ASN A 261 2.23 -57.01 36.05
C ASN A 261 1.82 -55.80 35.22
N ILE A 262 0.57 -55.34 35.29
CA ILE A 262 0.08 -54.20 34.53
C ILE A 262 -0.30 -53.07 35.49
N PHE A 263 -1.27 -53.27 36.38
CA PHE A 263 -1.79 -52.20 37.22
C PHE A 263 -0.89 -51.78 38.38
N ASP A 264 -0.37 -52.72 39.17
CA ASP A 264 0.45 -52.41 40.33
C ASP A 264 1.76 -51.69 39.94
N PRO A 265 2.47 -52.06 38.84
CA PRO A 265 3.60 -51.27 38.33
C PRO A 265 3.23 -49.83 37.93
N MET A 266 2.01 -49.60 37.46
CA MET A 266 1.47 -48.27 37.15
C MET A 266 0.95 -47.51 38.38
N GLY A 267 0.95 -48.13 39.57
CA GLY A 267 0.39 -47.56 40.79
C GLY A 267 -1.15 -47.64 40.90
N ILE A 268 -1.82 -48.37 40.00
CA ILE A 268 -3.27 -48.59 40.03
C ILE A 268 -3.58 -49.71 41.03
N THR A 269 -3.69 -49.32 42.31
CA THR A 269 -3.94 -50.27 43.40
C THR A 269 -5.44 -50.46 43.64
N GLY A 270 -5.84 -51.69 43.96
CA GLY A 270 -7.24 -52.01 44.31
C GLY A 270 -8.17 -52.35 43.14
N ALA A 271 -7.72 -52.23 41.88
CA ALA A 271 -8.48 -52.70 40.71
C ALA A 271 -8.88 -54.18 40.85
N ASP A 272 -10.15 -54.49 40.60
CA ASP A 272 -10.72 -55.83 40.74
C ASP A 272 -11.84 -56.06 39.72
N MET A 273 -12.24 -57.31 39.55
CA MET A 273 -13.31 -57.72 38.62
C MET A 273 -14.68 -57.84 39.29
N LYS A 274 -14.74 -57.46 40.57
CA LYS A 274 -15.92 -57.28 41.41
C LYS A 274 -15.74 -55.99 42.20
N THR A 275 -16.83 -55.35 42.58
CA THR A 275 -16.71 -54.18 43.47
C THR A 275 -16.41 -54.61 44.91
N ASN A 276 -15.52 -53.87 45.57
CA ASN A 276 -15.23 -54.03 47.00
C ASN A 276 -15.85 -52.89 47.83
N LEU A 277 -16.65 -52.03 47.20
CA LEU A 277 -17.32 -50.91 47.86
C LEU A 277 -18.66 -51.36 48.48
N ALA A 278 -18.97 -50.84 49.66
CA ALA A 278 -20.26 -51.10 50.32
C ALA A 278 -21.44 -50.48 49.54
N ASN A 279 -21.21 -49.34 48.88
CA ASN A 279 -22.19 -48.60 48.09
C ASN A 279 -21.58 -48.23 46.73
N PRO A 280 -21.43 -49.19 45.79
CA PRO A 280 -20.82 -48.94 44.49
C PRO A 280 -21.67 -48.00 43.61
N ALA A 281 -21.08 -47.42 42.56
CA ALA A 281 -21.84 -46.70 41.55
C ALA A 281 -22.87 -47.64 40.89
N VAL A 282 -24.04 -47.10 40.56
CA VAL A 282 -25.17 -47.81 39.96
C VAL A 282 -25.45 -47.22 38.58
N GLY A 283 -25.79 -48.07 37.61
CA GLY A 283 -26.11 -47.68 36.25
C GLY A 283 -27.60 -47.38 36.10
N TYR A 284 -27.97 -46.34 35.37
CA TYR A 284 -29.35 -45.86 35.28
C TYR A 284 -29.83 -45.75 33.83
N ASN A 285 -31.15 -45.64 33.66
CA ASN A 285 -31.75 -45.03 32.48
C ASN A 285 -32.05 -43.57 32.85
N LEU A 286 -31.52 -42.60 32.10
CA LEU A 286 -31.54 -41.17 32.44
C LEU A 286 -32.95 -40.70 32.83
N ALA A 287 -33.94 -41.02 32.00
CA ALA A 287 -35.33 -40.61 32.19
C ALA A 287 -36.01 -41.15 33.48
N THR A 288 -35.48 -42.22 34.08
CA THR A 288 -36.09 -42.89 35.24
C THR A 288 -35.18 -42.98 36.46
N ALA A 289 -34.02 -42.32 36.42
CA ALA A 289 -32.95 -42.50 37.39
C ALA A 289 -33.33 -42.20 38.85
N ASN A 290 -34.29 -41.30 39.07
CA ASN A 290 -34.78 -40.95 40.41
C ASN A 290 -35.95 -41.81 40.91
N ALA A 291 -36.58 -42.59 40.04
CA ALA A 291 -37.78 -43.36 40.37
C ALA A 291 -37.54 -44.87 40.45
N ASN A 292 -36.62 -45.39 39.64
CA ASN A 292 -36.37 -46.83 39.52
C ASN A 292 -34.99 -47.18 40.07
N ALA A 293 -34.90 -48.33 40.75
CA ALA A 293 -33.62 -48.88 41.14
C ALA A 293 -32.80 -49.20 39.89
N GLY A 294 -31.55 -48.74 39.88
CA GLY A 294 -30.63 -48.95 38.76
C GLY A 294 -29.95 -50.33 38.72
N LEU A 295 -29.12 -50.53 37.70
CA LEU A 295 -28.30 -51.72 37.47
C LEU A 295 -27.06 -51.75 38.38
N ASN A 296 -26.91 -52.82 39.16
CA ASN A 296 -25.70 -53.05 39.98
C ASN A 296 -24.54 -53.57 39.13
N GLN A 297 -23.31 -53.29 39.56
CA GLN A 297 -22.09 -53.86 38.98
C GLN A 297 -21.97 -55.35 39.30
N SER A 298 -21.61 -56.17 38.30
CA SER A 298 -21.54 -57.65 38.45
C SER A 298 -20.15 -58.12 38.92
N ASP A 299 -20.09 -59.27 39.63
CA ASP A 299 -18.83 -60.01 39.81
C ASP A 299 -18.54 -60.80 38.55
N LEU A 300 -17.52 -60.37 37.81
CA LEU A 300 -17.14 -60.97 36.54
C LEU A 300 -15.81 -61.73 36.65
N THR A 301 -15.36 -62.06 37.86
CA THR A 301 -14.11 -62.82 38.07
C THR A 301 -14.07 -64.11 37.25
N ASN A 302 -15.20 -64.80 37.09
CA ASN A 302 -15.28 -66.08 36.37
C ASN A 302 -15.43 -65.93 34.84
N THR A 303 -15.84 -64.77 34.34
CA THR A 303 -16.21 -64.60 32.92
C THR A 303 -15.53 -63.43 32.21
N GLY A 304 -14.76 -62.62 32.92
CA GLY A 304 -14.12 -61.44 32.33
C GLY A 304 -12.88 -61.74 31.49
N GLY A 305 -12.33 -60.67 30.92
CA GLY A 305 -11.35 -60.69 29.83
C GLY A 305 -11.80 -59.75 28.71
N ALA A 306 -12.99 -59.97 28.17
CA ALA A 306 -13.63 -59.04 27.24
C ALA A 306 -14.28 -57.82 27.94
N PHE A 307 -14.55 -57.98 29.23
CA PHE A 307 -15.15 -57.03 30.17
C PHE A 307 -14.67 -57.44 31.57
N GLY A 308 -15.13 -56.74 32.61
CA GLY A 308 -14.96 -57.21 33.98
C GLY A 308 -14.29 -56.24 34.93
N TRP A 309 -13.42 -55.34 34.47
CA TRP A 309 -12.72 -54.44 35.36
C TRP A 309 -13.60 -53.32 35.92
N LYS A 310 -13.36 -52.98 37.18
CA LYS A 310 -13.95 -51.85 37.89
C LYS A 310 -12.83 -50.86 38.15
N LEU A 311 -12.92 -49.68 37.56
CA LEU A 311 -11.88 -48.66 37.60
C LEU A 311 -12.50 -47.26 37.70
N LYS A 312 -11.67 -46.31 38.11
CA LYS A 312 -11.96 -44.87 38.12
C LYS A 312 -11.47 -44.23 36.82
N ALA A 313 -11.99 -43.05 36.49
CA ALA A 313 -11.49 -42.29 35.34
C ALA A 313 -9.99 -41.98 35.51
N ARG A 314 -9.55 -41.51 36.70
CA ARG A 314 -8.12 -41.26 36.94
C ARG A 314 -7.23 -42.49 36.76
N GLU A 315 -7.71 -43.67 37.15
CA GLU A 315 -6.96 -44.92 36.98
C GLU A 315 -6.87 -45.32 35.50
N LEU A 316 -7.93 -45.10 34.72
CA LEU A 316 -7.89 -45.29 33.27
C LEU A 316 -6.95 -44.29 32.57
N ALA A 317 -6.91 -43.04 33.01
CA ALA A 317 -5.95 -42.06 32.49
C ALA A 317 -4.50 -42.46 32.84
N THR A 318 -4.23 -42.92 34.07
CA THR A 318 -2.92 -43.49 34.43
C THR A 318 -2.56 -44.72 33.59
N PHE A 319 -3.53 -45.60 33.31
CA PHE A 319 -3.33 -46.74 32.42
C PHE A 319 -2.99 -46.29 30.99
N LEU A 320 -3.70 -45.28 30.46
CA LEU A 320 -3.44 -44.72 29.13
C LEU A 320 -2.03 -44.13 29.02
N ASP A 321 -1.61 -43.30 29.98
CA ASP A 321 -0.25 -42.74 30.00
C ASP A 321 0.80 -43.85 29.97
N ALA A 322 0.66 -44.87 30.82
CA ALA A 322 1.63 -45.95 30.89
C ALA A 322 1.71 -46.77 29.60
N ILE A 323 0.59 -47.03 28.92
CA ILE A 323 0.61 -47.77 27.64
C ILE A 323 1.08 -46.93 26.46
N GLU A 324 1.15 -45.60 26.58
CA GLU A 324 1.75 -44.69 25.58
C GLU A 324 3.23 -44.42 25.84
N HIS A 325 3.66 -44.33 27.10
CA HIS A 325 4.97 -43.80 27.47
C HIS A 325 5.88 -44.78 28.23
N ASP A 326 5.33 -45.71 29.01
CA ASP A 326 6.14 -46.57 29.87
C ASP A 326 6.68 -47.81 29.14
N ASN A 327 7.99 -47.78 28.84
CA ASN A 327 8.71 -48.90 28.24
C ASN A 327 8.85 -50.13 29.15
N SER A 328 8.54 -50.01 30.45
CA SER A 328 8.46 -51.16 31.36
C SER A 328 7.20 -52.00 31.11
N ILE A 329 6.14 -51.38 30.57
CA ILE A 329 4.88 -52.05 30.24
C ILE A 329 4.89 -52.51 28.78
N LEU A 330 4.87 -51.59 27.82
CA LEU A 330 4.93 -51.93 26.39
C LEU A 330 6.19 -51.32 25.80
N TRP A 331 6.96 -52.04 25.01
CA TRP A 331 8.08 -51.42 24.28
C TRP A 331 7.58 -50.49 23.18
N SER A 332 8.37 -49.49 22.79
CA SER A 332 8.02 -48.58 21.68
C SER A 332 7.66 -49.32 20.38
N SER A 333 8.38 -50.38 20.03
CA SER A 333 8.06 -51.24 18.87
C SER A 333 6.73 -51.99 19.03
N THR A 334 6.34 -52.30 20.27
CA THR A 334 5.06 -52.96 20.59
C THR A 334 3.91 -51.97 20.46
N ARG A 335 4.08 -50.73 20.96
CA ARG A 335 3.09 -49.64 20.79
C ARG A 335 2.86 -49.32 19.31
N ASN A 336 3.93 -49.13 18.53
CA ASN A 336 3.84 -48.91 17.09
C ASN A 336 3.04 -50.03 16.38
N MET A 337 3.27 -51.29 16.76
CA MET A 337 2.55 -52.42 16.17
C MET A 337 1.09 -52.52 16.66
N ARG A 338 0.83 -52.22 17.93
CA ARG A 338 -0.52 -52.13 18.52
C ARG A 338 -1.36 -51.12 17.74
N ASP A 339 -0.78 -49.99 17.39
CA ASP A 339 -1.47 -48.84 16.79
C ASP A 339 -1.69 -49.07 15.30
N GLN A 340 -0.64 -49.48 14.58
CA GLN A 340 -0.71 -49.78 13.15
C GLN A 340 -1.66 -50.93 12.80
N GLN A 341 -1.97 -51.80 13.77
CA GLN A 341 -2.78 -53.00 13.55
C GLN A 341 -4.00 -53.08 14.45
N GLU A 342 -4.33 -52.01 15.18
CA GLU A 342 -5.54 -51.93 16.01
C GLU A 342 -5.66 -53.11 17.01
N LEU A 343 -4.55 -53.44 17.71
CA LEU A 343 -4.49 -54.58 18.64
C LEU A 343 -5.17 -54.25 19.97
N GLY A 344 -6.50 -54.40 20.04
CA GLY A 344 -7.29 -54.21 21.26
C GLY A 344 -7.90 -52.83 21.45
N TRP A 345 -7.91 -52.01 20.38
CA TRP A 345 -8.59 -50.73 20.26
C TRP A 345 -8.75 -50.34 18.79
N PHE A 346 -9.46 -49.26 18.49
CA PHE A 346 -9.83 -48.87 17.13
C PHE A 346 -9.24 -47.52 16.74
N ALA A 347 -8.86 -47.39 15.47
CA ALA A 347 -8.35 -46.15 14.90
C ALA A 347 -9.46 -45.33 14.22
N SER A 348 -9.39 -44.00 14.36
CA SER A 348 -10.18 -43.03 13.59
C SER A 348 -9.30 -41.83 13.28
N SER A 349 -9.22 -41.42 12.02
CA SER A 349 -8.36 -40.32 11.58
C SER A 349 -9.19 -39.11 11.12
N ASP A 350 -8.71 -37.93 11.45
CA ASP A 350 -9.17 -36.64 10.91
C ASP A 350 -7.98 -35.70 10.72
N ASN A 351 -8.21 -34.40 10.52
CA ASN A 351 -7.16 -33.43 10.21
C ASN A 351 -6.24 -33.09 11.39
N PHE A 352 -6.58 -33.53 12.62
CA PHE A 352 -5.69 -33.44 13.78
C PHE A 352 -4.81 -34.68 13.92
N GLY A 353 -5.25 -35.83 13.39
CA GLY A 353 -4.45 -37.06 13.37
C GLY A 353 -5.27 -38.30 13.62
N THR A 354 -4.57 -39.41 13.86
CA THR A 354 -5.24 -40.67 14.22
C THR A 354 -5.48 -40.73 15.71
N THR A 355 -6.76 -40.82 16.08
CA THR A 355 -7.20 -41.12 17.43
C THR A 355 -7.35 -42.63 17.60
N TYR A 356 -6.79 -43.18 18.65
CA TYR A 356 -6.98 -44.58 19.03
C TYR A 356 -7.90 -44.67 20.24
N SER A 357 -8.97 -45.45 20.16
CA SER A 357 -9.99 -45.44 21.19
C SER A 357 -10.67 -46.79 21.38
N HIS A 358 -11.24 -46.99 22.57
CA HIS A 358 -12.12 -48.11 22.83
C HIS A 358 -13.26 -47.66 23.73
N ASN A 359 -14.50 -48.00 23.37
CA ASN A 359 -15.68 -47.72 24.16
C ASN A 359 -16.11 -48.95 24.98
N GLY A 360 -16.83 -48.73 26.07
CA GLY A 360 -17.45 -49.77 26.87
C GLY A 360 -18.91 -49.46 27.11
N ALA A 361 -19.76 -50.48 26.98
CA ALA A 361 -21.18 -50.36 27.23
C ALA A 361 -21.72 -51.61 27.95
N THR A 362 -22.42 -51.38 29.06
CA THR A 362 -23.36 -52.33 29.67
C THR A 362 -24.73 -51.69 29.66
N GLY A 363 -25.79 -52.42 29.34
CA GLY A 363 -27.13 -51.85 29.33
C GLY A 363 -28.23 -52.89 29.39
N GLY A 364 -29.36 -52.48 29.94
CA GLY A 364 -30.60 -53.25 29.97
C GLY A 364 -31.75 -52.41 30.49
N SER A 365 -32.91 -53.02 30.71
CA SER A 365 -34.09 -52.32 31.22
C SER A 365 -33.90 -51.69 32.59
N ALA A 366 -32.90 -52.14 33.37
CA ALA A 366 -32.59 -51.62 34.70
C ALA A 366 -31.62 -50.43 34.69
N GLY A 367 -30.85 -50.21 33.62
CA GLY A 367 -29.92 -49.08 33.52
C GLY A 367 -28.65 -49.38 32.72
N ASN A 368 -27.76 -48.40 32.65
CA ASN A 368 -26.60 -48.41 31.76
C ASN A 368 -25.31 -47.96 32.44
N PHE A 369 -24.20 -48.53 31.98
CA PHE A 369 -22.84 -48.03 32.19
C PHE A 369 -22.20 -47.73 30.83
N ARG A 370 -21.48 -46.63 30.73
CA ARG A 370 -20.74 -46.20 29.54
C ARG A 370 -19.34 -45.78 29.94
N SER A 371 -18.35 -46.22 29.18
CA SER A 371 -16.96 -45.83 29.35
C SER A 371 -16.34 -45.54 28.00
N GLN A 372 -15.36 -44.66 27.99
CA GLN A 372 -14.59 -44.35 26.80
C GLN A 372 -13.15 -44.06 27.23
N ILE A 373 -12.21 -44.63 26.49
CA ILE A 373 -10.81 -44.23 26.51
C ILE A 373 -10.42 -43.77 25.11
N ALA A 374 -9.55 -42.77 25.01
CA ALA A 374 -8.99 -42.29 23.76
C ALA A 374 -7.56 -41.79 23.97
N SER A 375 -6.68 -42.14 23.04
CA SER A 375 -5.40 -41.51 22.79
C SER A 375 -5.57 -40.64 21.55
N PHE A 376 -5.59 -39.33 21.75
CA PHE A 376 -5.70 -38.32 20.71
C PHE A 376 -4.31 -37.88 20.22
N PRO A 377 -4.23 -37.35 19.00
CA PRO A 377 -3.04 -36.66 18.52
C PRO A 377 -2.59 -35.51 19.43
N GLY A 378 -1.30 -35.22 19.47
CA GLY A 378 -0.73 -34.14 20.30
C GLY A 378 -0.33 -34.57 21.72
N ASP A 379 -0.12 -35.87 21.94
CA ASP A 379 0.16 -36.45 23.27
C ASP A 379 -0.92 -36.13 24.32
N ILE A 380 -2.17 -36.43 23.95
CA ILE A 380 -3.35 -36.17 24.78
C ILE A 380 -4.10 -37.48 24.93
N GLN A 381 -4.32 -37.93 26.16
CA GLN A 381 -5.14 -39.12 26.43
C GLN A 381 -6.24 -38.78 27.40
N ALA A 382 -7.44 -39.31 27.19
CA ALA A 382 -8.56 -39.04 28.07
C ALA A 382 -9.38 -40.30 28.34
N SER A 383 -9.98 -40.31 29.52
CA SER A 383 -10.93 -41.32 29.95
C SER A 383 -12.20 -40.64 30.46
N TYR A 384 -13.34 -41.24 30.14
CA TYR A 384 -14.65 -40.74 30.53
C TYR A 384 -15.54 -41.91 30.96
N LEU A 385 -16.15 -41.78 32.14
CA LEU A 385 -17.07 -42.74 32.73
C LEU A 385 -18.42 -42.08 32.96
N MET A 386 -19.51 -42.79 32.62
CA MET A 386 -20.90 -42.32 32.76
C MET A 386 -21.81 -43.47 33.17
N ASN A 387 -22.71 -43.24 34.13
CA ASN A 387 -23.64 -44.26 34.64
C ASN A 387 -25.06 -44.14 34.07
N SER A 388 -25.16 -43.80 32.79
CA SER A 388 -26.42 -43.75 32.03
C SER A 388 -26.15 -43.97 30.54
N GLU A 389 -27.20 -44.04 29.73
CA GLU A 389 -27.13 -44.22 28.28
C GLU A 389 -26.55 -42.99 27.57
N SER A 390 -25.69 -43.21 26.56
CA SER A 390 -24.99 -42.15 25.83
C SER A 390 -25.82 -41.44 24.75
N THR A 391 -27.06 -41.88 24.50
CA THR A 391 -27.89 -41.37 23.39
C THR A 391 -28.29 -39.90 23.54
N ASN A 392 -28.22 -39.37 24.76
CA ASN A 392 -28.54 -37.97 25.05
C ASN A 392 -27.31 -37.05 25.00
N LEU A 393 -26.09 -37.60 24.86
CA LEU A 393 -24.90 -36.78 24.66
C LEU A 393 -24.93 -36.15 23.27
N PRO A 394 -24.36 -34.96 23.08
CA PRO A 394 -24.16 -34.39 21.76
C PRO A 394 -23.40 -35.35 20.84
N GLY A 395 -23.90 -35.55 19.61
CA GLY A 395 -23.37 -36.55 18.68
C GLY A 395 -23.77 -38.01 19.00
N GLY A 396 -24.57 -38.26 20.03
CA GLY A 396 -25.19 -39.57 20.34
C GLY A 396 -24.25 -40.64 20.93
N SER A 397 -22.99 -40.31 21.20
CA SER A 397 -22.01 -41.24 21.77
C SER A 397 -20.96 -40.54 22.63
N THR A 398 -20.37 -41.29 23.57
CA THR A 398 -19.23 -40.80 24.39
C THR A 398 -18.00 -40.49 23.54
N GLY A 399 -17.74 -41.27 22.49
CA GLY A 399 -16.62 -41.04 21.58
C GLY A 399 -16.74 -39.71 20.83
N GLN A 400 -17.92 -39.42 20.27
CA GLN A 400 -18.14 -38.16 19.55
C GLN A 400 -18.10 -36.96 20.48
N MET A 401 -18.73 -37.04 21.66
CA MET A 401 -18.65 -36.00 22.68
C MET A 401 -17.19 -35.73 23.08
N MET A 402 -16.40 -36.80 23.31
CA MET A 402 -15.00 -36.62 23.69
C MET A 402 -14.17 -35.99 22.58
N LYS A 403 -14.44 -36.37 21.32
CA LYS A 403 -13.77 -35.77 20.18
C LYS A 403 -14.13 -34.29 20.03
N THR A 404 -15.39 -33.91 20.21
CA THR A 404 -15.80 -32.49 20.23
C THR A 404 -15.08 -31.70 21.32
N ALA A 405 -14.98 -32.24 22.55
CA ALA A 405 -14.25 -31.58 23.62
C ALA A 405 -12.74 -31.47 23.36
N TYR A 406 -12.12 -32.50 22.76
CA TYR A 406 -10.72 -32.47 22.31
C TYR A 406 -10.48 -31.36 21.29
N LEU A 407 -11.31 -31.31 20.25
CA LEU A 407 -11.16 -30.31 19.18
C LEU A 407 -11.27 -28.90 19.73
N ASN A 408 -12.17 -28.66 20.70
CA ASN A 408 -12.40 -27.37 21.33
C ASN A 408 -11.50 -27.09 22.56
N GLY A 409 -10.52 -27.95 22.82
CA GLY A 409 -9.53 -27.79 23.89
C GLY A 409 -8.23 -27.11 23.44
N TRP A 410 -8.13 -26.74 22.15
CA TRP A 410 -6.99 -26.01 21.61
C TRP A 410 -7.26 -24.51 21.71
N THR A 411 -6.42 -23.77 22.44
CA THR A 411 -6.59 -22.33 22.60
C THR A 411 -5.91 -21.55 21.47
N ASP A 412 -4.85 -22.12 20.89
CA ASP A 412 -4.17 -21.58 19.72
C ASP A 412 -4.06 -22.67 18.67
N LEU A 413 -4.44 -22.37 17.43
CA LEU A 413 -4.39 -23.33 16.32
C LEU A 413 -3.54 -22.81 15.17
N THR A 414 -2.57 -23.62 14.75
CA THR A 414 -1.82 -23.38 13.51
C THR A 414 -2.28 -24.34 12.42
N VAL A 415 -2.63 -23.81 11.25
CA VAL A 415 -2.92 -24.59 10.03
C VAL A 415 -1.82 -24.37 9.00
N GLY A 416 -1.31 -25.45 8.41
CA GLY A 416 -0.40 -25.41 7.28
C GLY A 416 -1.10 -25.83 6.00
N GLY A 417 -0.77 -25.15 4.91
CA GLY A 417 -1.11 -25.53 3.55
C GLY A 417 -0.34 -26.75 3.07
N THR A 418 -0.55 -27.06 1.79
CA THR A 418 0.16 -28.08 1.05
C THR A 418 1.44 -27.51 0.44
N SER A 419 2.04 -28.23 -0.52
CA SER A 419 3.26 -27.80 -1.21
C SER A 419 3.00 -27.08 -2.54
N GLY A 420 1.73 -26.84 -2.87
CA GLY A 420 1.33 -26.03 -4.02
C GLY A 420 0.09 -25.22 -3.66
N ASP A 421 -0.42 -24.46 -4.63
CA ASP A 421 -1.47 -23.46 -4.44
C ASP A 421 -2.65 -23.95 -3.61
N ASP A 422 -2.90 -23.23 -2.52
CA ASP A 422 -3.97 -23.50 -1.58
C ASP A 422 -5.05 -22.42 -1.60
N ASN A 423 -6.27 -22.83 -1.26
CA ASN A 423 -7.38 -21.94 -1.04
C ASN A 423 -7.93 -22.12 0.38
N PHE A 424 -7.63 -21.14 1.23
CA PHE A 424 -8.15 -21.01 2.57
C PHE A 424 -9.41 -20.15 2.58
N VAL A 425 -10.48 -20.68 3.17
CA VAL A 425 -11.69 -19.90 3.48
C VAL A 425 -11.94 -19.94 4.97
N LEU A 426 -11.96 -18.75 5.59
CA LEU A 426 -12.18 -18.55 7.02
C LEU A 426 -13.55 -17.93 7.22
N ARG A 427 -14.40 -18.58 8.03
CA ARG A 427 -15.79 -18.14 8.23
C ARG A 427 -16.32 -18.46 9.63
N LEU A 428 -17.43 -17.81 9.99
CA LEU A 428 -18.18 -18.12 11.21
C LEU A 428 -19.29 -19.15 10.93
N ASP A 429 -19.39 -20.17 11.77
CA ASP A 429 -20.52 -21.09 11.83
C ASP A 429 -21.30 -20.91 13.14
N ASN A 430 -22.56 -20.48 13.01
CA ASN A 430 -23.48 -20.27 14.13
C ASN A 430 -24.59 -21.34 14.18
N THR A 431 -24.46 -22.43 13.43
CA THR A 431 -25.48 -23.50 13.36
C THR A 431 -25.29 -24.61 14.39
N GLY A 432 -24.09 -24.71 14.98
CA GLY A 432 -23.73 -25.70 15.98
C GLY A 432 -24.22 -25.38 17.41
N LEU A 433 -23.67 -26.10 18.39
CA LEU A 433 -23.99 -25.91 19.82
C LEU A 433 -23.55 -24.55 20.36
N LYS A 434 -22.48 -24.01 19.79
CA LYS A 434 -21.91 -22.70 20.09
C LYS A 434 -21.47 -22.02 18.79
N PRO A 435 -21.43 -20.67 18.75
CA PRO A 435 -20.72 -19.93 17.71
C PRO A 435 -19.31 -20.46 17.54
N SER A 436 -18.93 -20.73 16.30
CA SER A 436 -17.67 -21.36 15.93
C SER A 436 -16.99 -20.61 14.78
N VAL A 437 -15.68 -20.69 14.72
CA VAL A 437 -14.91 -20.43 13.50
C VAL A 437 -14.72 -21.74 12.74
N GLU A 438 -14.70 -21.64 11.43
CA GLU A 438 -14.40 -22.74 10.53
C GLU A 438 -13.29 -22.33 9.57
N VAL A 439 -12.27 -23.19 9.43
CA VAL A 439 -11.21 -23.04 8.44
C VAL A 439 -11.38 -24.14 7.40
N VAL A 440 -11.49 -23.73 6.14
CA VAL A 440 -11.66 -24.63 5.00
C VAL A 440 -10.42 -24.53 4.12
N LEU A 441 -9.75 -25.65 3.88
CA LEU A 441 -8.59 -25.76 2.99
C LEU A 441 -8.99 -26.58 1.75
N ASN A 442 -8.88 -25.98 0.57
CA ASN A 442 -9.14 -26.64 -0.71
C ASN A 442 -10.53 -27.31 -0.76
N GLY A 443 -11.54 -26.65 -0.17
CA GLY A 443 -12.92 -27.10 -0.09
C GLY A 443 -13.22 -28.12 1.01
N ASN A 444 -12.24 -28.54 1.80
CA ASN A 444 -12.43 -29.43 2.96
C ASN A 444 -12.42 -28.61 4.24
N VAL A 445 -13.40 -28.84 5.13
CA VAL A 445 -13.36 -28.26 6.47
C VAL A 445 -12.22 -28.90 7.25
N GLU A 446 -11.22 -28.11 7.60
CA GLU A 446 -10.08 -28.58 8.37
C GLU A 446 -10.45 -28.72 9.84
N PHE A 447 -11.12 -27.70 10.39
CA PHE A 447 -11.72 -27.76 11.70
C PHE A 447 -12.92 -26.82 11.85
N THR A 448 -13.76 -27.14 12.83
CA THR A 448 -14.80 -26.25 13.38
C THR A 448 -14.50 -26.09 14.87
N HIS A 449 -14.28 -24.86 15.32
CA HIS A 449 -13.82 -24.57 16.68
C HIS A 449 -14.64 -23.47 17.34
N TRP A 450 -15.02 -23.65 18.60
CA TRP A 450 -15.82 -22.69 19.35
C TRP A 450 -15.06 -21.40 19.56
N VAL A 451 -15.73 -20.29 19.28
CA VAL A 451 -15.19 -18.95 19.50
C VAL A 451 -14.85 -18.73 20.98
N SER A 452 -15.64 -19.30 21.89
CA SER A 452 -15.50 -19.05 23.34
C SER A 452 -14.26 -19.67 23.98
N THR A 453 -13.52 -20.51 23.27
CA THR A 453 -12.36 -21.25 23.78
C THR A 453 -11.11 -21.09 22.91
N LEU A 454 -11.16 -20.23 21.89
CA LEU A 454 -10.07 -19.99 20.97
C LEU A 454 -9.55 -18.57 21.20
N ASP A 455 -8.24 -18.45 21.35
CA ASP A 455 -7.53 -17.18 21.54
C ASP A 455 -6.89 -16.74 20.22
N SER A 456 -6.27 -17.66 19.46
CA SER A 456 -5.62 -17.33 18.20
C SER A 456 -5.72 -18.42 17.11
N VAL A 457 -5.65 -17.99 15.85
CA VAL A 457 -5.48 -18.86 14.69
C VAL A 457 -4.34 -18.32 13.82
N THR A 458 -3.38 -19.18 13.52
CA THR A 458 -2.32 -18.92 12.54
C THR A 458 -2.53 -19.77 11.30
N ILE A 459 -2.56 -19.17 10.11
CA ILE A 459 -2.60 -19.87 8.83
C ILE A 459 -1.25 -19.69 8.13
N ASN A 460 -0.63 -20.78 7.70
CA ASN A 460 0.58 -20.77 6.90
C ASN A 460 0.26 -21.35 5.51
N GLY A 461 0.32 -20.55 4.46
CA GLY A 461 0.16 -21.00 3.08
C GLY A 461 1.27 -21.98 2.68
N GLY A 462 2.52 -21.53 2.77
CA GLY A 462 3.68 -22.39 2.60
C GLY A 462 4.35 -22.19 1.26
N PHE A 463 4.19 -23.14 0.33
CA PHE A 463 4.68 -23.02 -1.05
C PHE A 463 3.49 -23.00 -2.00
N GLY A 464 3.54 -22.15 -3.01
CA GLY A 464 2.43 -22.00 -3.97
C GLY A 464 1.90 -20.58 -3.95
N SER A 465 1.08 -20.24 -4.93
CA SER A 465 0.34 -18.96 -4.92
C SER A 465 -0.98 -19.18 -4.20
N ASP A 466 -1.00 -18.83 -2.92
CA ASP A 466 -2.07 -19.16 -2.01
C ASP A 466 -3.13 -18.05 -1.93
N THR A 467 -4.37 -18.47 -1.70
CA THR A 467 -5.53 -17.57 -1.63
C THR A 467 -6.18 -17.71 -0.26
N PHE A 468 -6.40 -16.57 0.41
CA PHE A 468 -7.03 -16.50 1.73
C PHE A 468 -8.29 -15.64 1.64
N THR A 469 -9.45 -16.23 1.83
CA THR A 469 -10.73 -15.51 1.86
C THR A 469 -11.29 -15.51 3.27
N ILE A 470 -11.43 -14.31 3.86
CA ILE A 470 -12.03 -14.16 5.19
C ILE A 470 -13.49 -13.73 4.98
N GLU A 471 -14.44 -14.66 4.98
CA GLU A 471 -15.86 -14.35 4.79
C GLU A 471 -16.46 -13.67 6.02
N GLY A 472 -15.98 -14.02 7.21
CA GLY A 472 -16.41 -13.46 8.49
C GLY A 472 -15.54 -13.97 9.63
N TRP A 473 -15.30 -13.11 10.62
CA TRP A 473 -14.42 -13.42 11.74
C TRP A 473 -14.95 -12.87 13.07
N ASN A 474 -14.37 -13.30 14.18
CA ASN A 474 -14.65 -12.73 15.50
C ASN A 474 -13.39 -12.02 16.00
N SER A 475 -13.47 -10.70 16.16
CA SER A 475 -12.33 -9.86 16.57
C SER A 475 -11.84 -10.10 18.01
N ALA A 476 -12.41 -11.07 18.74
CA ALA A 476 -11.85 -11.54 20.01
C ALA A 476 -10.80 -12.64 19.82
N ILE A 477 -10.63 -13.15 18.60
CA ILE A 477 -9.67 -14.18 18.22
C ILE A 477 -8.63 -13.53 17.32
N ASP A 478 -7.37 -13.61 17.72
CA ASP A 478 -6.26 -13.11 16.91
C ASP A 478 -6.11 -13.97 15.65
N LEU A 479 -5.86 -13.33 14.51
CA LEU A 479 -5.73 -13.99 13.22
C LEU A 479 -4.42 -13.55 12.54
N ASP A 480 -3.52 -14.51 12.40
CA ASP A 480 -2.25 -14.32 11.69
C ASP A 480 -2.24 -15.17 10.42
N ILE A 481 -1.96 -14.55 9.29
CA ILE A 481 -1.85 -15.21 7.99
C ILE A 481 -0.42 -15.01 7.46
N ASN A 482 0.23 -16.10 7.10
CA ASN A 482 1.54 -16.10 6.45
C ASN A 482 1.37 -16.73 5.07
N GLY A 483 1.56 -15.96 3.99
CA GLY A 483 1.52 -16.44 2.61
C GLY A 483 2.66 -17.42 2.37
N GLY A 484 3.90 -16.94 2.41
CA GLY A 484 5.09 -17.77 2.35
C GLY A 484 5.83 -17.58 1.02
N TRP A 485 5.85 -18.61 0.18
CA TRP A 485 6.51 -18.58 -1.13
C TRP A 485 5.48 -18.65 -2.25
N GLY A 486 5.30 -17.55 -2.98
CA GLY A 486 4.50 -17.53 -4.19
C GLY A 486 3.82 -16.18 -4.32
N ASN A 487 2.85 -16.04 -5.23
CA ASN A 487 2.08 -14.82 -5.30
C ASN A 487 0.80 -15.00 -4.50
N ASP A 488 0.83 -14.58 -3.24
CA ASP A 488 -0.24 -14.83 -2.29
C ASP A 488 -1.28 -13.70 -2.31
N SER A 489 -2.52 -14.04 -2.00
CA SER A 489 -3.61 -13.07 -2.04
C SER A 489 -4.58 -13.22 -0.90
N VAL A 490 -4.90 -12.11 -0.23
CA VAL A 490 -5.88 -12.07 0.87
C VAL A 490 -7.08 -11.21 0.47
N SER A 491 -8.28 -11.79 0.54
CA SER A 491 -9.55 -11.08 0.41
C SER A 491 -10.22 -10.95 1.77
N VAL A 492 -10.19 -9.73 2.33
CA VAL A 492 -10.75 -9.43 3.64
C VAL A 492 -12.21 -9.05 3.50
N LEU A 493 -13.09 -9.88 4.08
CA LEU A 493 -14.53 -9.64 4.25
C LEU A 493 -15.28 -9.26 2.95
N PRO A 494 -15.13 -9.99 1.83
CA PRO A 494 -15.77 -9.62 0.56
C PRO A 494 -17.31 -9.59 0.62
N GLY A 495 -17.91 -10.37 1.53
CA GLY A 495 -19.37 -10.37 1.77
C GLY A 495 -19.82 -9.40 2.86
N VAL A 496 -19.14 -9.41 4.01
CA VAL A 496 -19.50 -8.63 5.21
C VAL A 496 -19.12 -7.16 5.09
N LYS A 497 -17.95 -6.88 4.50
CA LYS A 497 -17.45 -5.53 4.20
C LYS A 497 -17.36 -4.60 5.41
N ASN A 498 -16.94 -5.10 6.57
CA ASN A 498 -16.77 -4.31 7.79
C ASN A 498 -15.56 -4.80 8.58
N ILE A 499 -14.46 -4.07 8.49
CA ILE A 499 -13.16 -4.50 9.04
C ILE A 499 -13.12 -4.58 10.56
N GLU A 500 -14.14 -4.06 11.27
CA GLU A 500 -14.26 -4.25 12.72
C GLU A 500 -14.33 -5.72 13.15
N MET A 501 -14.77 -6.62 12.25
CA MET A 501 -14.86 -8.06 12.53
C MET A 501 -13.50 -8.77 12.50
N VAL A 502 -12.49 -8.17 11.87
CA VAL A 502 -11.13 -8.70 11.73
C VAL A 502 -10.09 -7.76 12.34
N SER A 503 -10.50 -6.88 13.24
CA SER A 503 -9.58 -5.98 13.95
C SER A 503 -8.48 -6.80 14.62
N GLY A 504 -7.22 -6.48 14.31
CA GLY A 504 -6.05 -7.22 14.80
C GLY A 504 -5.51 -8.27 13.82
N LEU A 505 -6.10 -8.43 12.63
CA LEU A 505 -5.56 -9.28 11.56
C LEU A 505 -4.14 -8.85 11.17
N THR A 506 -3.23 -9.82 11.07
CA THR A 506 -1.90 -9.66 10.47
C THR A 506 -1.79 -10.51 9.21
N PHE A 507 -1.32 -9.94 8.10
CA PHE A 507 -0.95 -10.67 6.89
C PHE A 507 0.52 -10.45 6.51
N ASN A 508 1.30 -11.53 6.51
CA ASN A 508 2.68 -11.52 6.03
C ASN A 508 2.71 -12.19 4.65
N GLY A 509 2.85 -11.41 3.57
CA GLY A 509 2.85 -11.93 2.19
C GLY A 509 4.01 -12.90 1.97
N GLY A 510 5.23 -12.44 2.22
CA GLY A 510 6.41 -13.28 2.22
C GLY A 510 7.32 -12.97 1.04
N PHE A 511 7.50 -13.92 0.13
CA PHE A 511 8.34 -13.76 -1.05
C PHE A 511 7.49 -13.74 -2.32
N ASN A 512 7.94 -12.94 -3.29
CA ASN A 512 7.32 -12.66 -4.60
C ASN A 512 6.28 -11.54 -4.51
N THR A 513 5.18 -11.61 -5.25
CA THR A 513 4.22 -10.50 -5.37
C THR A 513 2.92 -10.88 -4.69
N ASP A 514 2.69 -10.25 -3.55
CA ASP A 514 1.58 -10.52 -2.67
C ASP A 514 0.57 -9.38 -2.70
N THR A 515 -0.70 -9.74 -2.54
CA THR A 515 -1.83 -8.82 -2.72
C THR A 515 -2.82 -8.87 -1.57
N ILE A 516 -3.37 -7.72 -1.18
CA ILE A 516 -4.45 -7.66 -0.19
C ILE A 516 -5.62 -6.80 -0.67
N THR A 517 -6.83 -7.34 -0.59
CA THR A 517 -8.07 -6.60 -0.82
C THR A 517 -8.81 -6.39 0.49
N ILE A 518 -9.03 -5.14 0.88
CA ILE A 518 -9.70 -4.76 2.13
C ILE A 518 -11.06 -4.14 1.82
N ASN A 519 -12.12 -4.77 2.32
CA ASN A 519 -13.50 -4.34 2.10
C ASN A 519 -14.10 -3.77 3.40
N ASP A 520 -14.37 -2.46 3.43
CA ASP A 520 -15.02 -1.77 4.56
C ASP A 520 -16.27 -0.96 4.16
N GLN A 521 -16.88 -1.26 3.02
CA GLN A 521 -18.01 -0.49 2.47
C GLN A 521 -19.28 -0.51 3.36
N SER A 522 -19.40 -1.49 4.27
CA SER A 522 -20.46 -1.58 5.27
C SER A 522 -20.01 -1.09 6.65
N ASN A 523 -19.09 -0.14 6.69
CA ASN A 523 -18.68 0.57 7.89
C ASN A 523 -19.93 1.08 8.65
N PRO A 524 -20.14 0.69 9.91
CA PRO A 524 -21.34 1.07 10.66
C PRO A 524 -21.40 2.56 11.02
N TYR A 525 -20.33 3.32 10.77
CA TYR A 525 -20.19 4.74 11.16
C TYR A 525 -20.64 4.99 12.59
N SER A 526 -20.23 4.08 13.50
CA SER A 526 -20.61 4.11 14.91
C SER A 526 -20.27 5.45 15.57
N ASN A 527 -19.29 6.18 15.01
CA ASN A 527 -19.10 7.62 15.17
C ASN A 527 -18.74 8.29 13.84
N VAL A 528 -19.61 9.18 13.34
CA VAL A 528 -19.42 9.86 12.03
C VAL A 528 -18.16 10.73 11.93
N SER A 529 -17.56 11.16 13.04
CA SER A 529 -16.38 12.03 13.01
C SER A 529 -15.06 11.27 12.89
N LEU A 530 -14.95 10.06 13.47
CA LEU A 530 -13.70 9.28 13.45
C LEU A 530 -13.79 7.94 12.74
N SER A 531 -14.97 7.31 12.65
CA SER A 531 -15.12 6.06 11.88
C SER A 531 -14.94 6.27 10.38
N ARG A 532 -14.98 7.53 9.94
CA ARG A 532 -14.69 7.97 8.58
C ARG A 532 -13.20 8.28 8.32
N MET A 533 -12.36 8.27 9.36
CA MET A 533 -10.94 8.62 9.23
C MET A 533 -10.13 7.36 9.02
N TYR A 534 -9.59 7.21 7.81
CA TYR A 534 -8.72 6.11 7.42
C TYR A 534 -7.29 6.59 7.36
N THR A 535 -6.36 5.76 7.83
CA THR A 535 -4.94 5.88 7.52
C THR A 535 -4.52 4.60 6.83
N ILE A 536 -3.97 4.76 5.64
CA ILE A 536 -3.48 3.67 4.79
C ILE A 536 -1.98 3.87 4.60
N SER A 537 -1.21 2.81 4.81
CA SER A 537 0.24 2.78 4.60
C SER A 537 0.66 1.48 3.90
N ASP A 538 1.92 1.40 3.54
CA ASP A 538 2.65 0.19 3.13
C ASP A 538 2.61 -0.99 4.13
N SER A 539 2.12 -0.73 5.34
CA SER A 539 2.18 -1.64 6.49
C SER A 539 0.82 -1.89 7.15
N GLY A 540 -0.24 -1.22 6.71
CA GLY A 540 -1.57 -1.47 7.23
C GLY A 540 -2.64 -0.47 6.81
N VAL A 541 -3.87 -0.83 7.18
CA VAL A 541 -5.03 0.07 7.16
C VAL A 541 -5.54 0.20 8.59
N SER A 542 -5.81 1.43 9.02
CA SER A 542 -6.40 1.69 10.32
C SER A 542 -7.50 2.75 10.28
N ARG A 543 -8.45 2.62 11.19
CA ARG A 543 -9.45 3.63 11.53
C ARG A 543 -9.90 3.47 12.99
N PHE A 544 -10.93 4.21 13.39
CA PHE A 544 -11.47 4.14 14.75
C PHE A 544 -12.93 3.65 14.80
N ARG A 545 -13.28 3.02 15.92
CA ARG A 545 -14.68 2.73 16.28
C ARG A 545 -15.05 3.30 17.64
N ALA A 546 -16.35 3.55 17.81
CA ALA A 546 -16.90 4.00 19.08
C ALA A 546 -16.73 2.95 20.20
N HIS A 547 -16.47 3.39 21.43
CA HIS A 547 -16.42 2.46 22.57
C HIS A 547 -17.80 1.80 22.77
N PRO A 548 -17.91 0.47 22.89
CA PRO A 548 -19.20 -0.24 22.94
C PRO A 548 -20.14 0.24 24.06
N PHE A 549 -19.58 0.61 25.21
CA PHE A 549 -20.34 1.05 26.38
C PHE A 549 -20.41 2.57 26.55
N GLN A 550 -19.62 3.33 25.78
CA GLN A 550 -19.52 4.79 25.89
C GLN A 550 -19.31 5.42 24.51
N PRO A 551 -20.22 5.23 23.55
CA PRO A 551 -20.02 5.58 22.15
C PRO A 551 -19.85 7.09 21.90
N ALA A 552 -20.28 7.93 22.84
CA ALA A 552 -20.17 9.38 22.79
C ALA A 552 -18.91 9.95 23.46
N ASN A 553 -18.03 9.13 24.05
CA ASN A 553 -16.82 9.60 24.74
C ASN A 553 -15.60 9.53 23.82
N PRO A 554 -15.04 10.69 23.37
CA PRO A 554 -13.93 10.67 22.44
C PRO A 554 -12.61 10.12 22.99
N GLY A 555 -12.44 10.13 24.31
CA GLY A 555 -11.23 9.64 24.96
C GLY A 555 -11.15 8.11 25.10
N LEU A 556 -12.14 7.37 24.61
CA LEU A 556 -12.23 5.90 24.76
C LEU A 556 -12.37 5.16 23.42
N PHE A 557 -12.11 5.83 22.31
CA PHE A 557 -12.17 5.19 21.00
C PHE A 557 -11.15 4.07 20.87
N LEU A 558 -11.57 3.02 20.17
CA LEU A 558 -10.78 1.82 19.98
C LEU A 558 -10.24 1.81 18.56
N PRO A 559 -8.93 1.57 18.36
CA PRO A 559 -8.37 1.39 17.02
C PRO A 559 -8.94 0.11 16.40
N VAL A 560 -9.15 0.17 15.09
CA VAL A 560 -9.45 -0.97 14.24
C VAL A 560 -8.37 -0.99 13.19
N SER A 561 -7.57 -2.04 13.16
CA SER A 561 -6.41 -2.14 12.28
C SER A 561 -6.31 -3.50 11.63
N ILE A 562 -5.85 -3.50 10.38
CA ILE A 562 -5.31 -4.65 9.68
C ILE A 562 -3.85 -4.31 9.41
N ALA A 563 -2.94 -5.14 9.89
CA ALA A 563 -1.51 -5.01 9.64
C ALA A 563 -1.11 -5.94 8.50
N TYR A 564 -0.17 -5.50 7.67
CA TYR A 564 0.46 -6.36 6.69
C TYR A 564 1.94 -6.06 6.51
N SER A 565 2.69 -7.05 6.05
CA SER A 565 4.11 -6.92 5.72
C SER A 565 4.47 -7.78 4.51
N GLY A 566 5.46 -7.34 3.71
CA GLY A 566 5.82 -8.02 2.46
C GLY A 566 4.63 -8.14 1.51
N VAL A 567 3.87 -7.05 1.35
CA VAL A 567 2.77 -6.95 0.39
C VAL A 567 3.17 -5.92 -0.64
N GLU A 568 2.99 -6.24 -1.92
CA GLU A 568 3.36 -5.36 -3.03
C GLU A 568 2.15 -4.62 -3.59
N SER A 569 0.93 -5.14 -3.46
CA SER A 569 -0.25 -4.47 -4.01
C SER A 569 -1.47 -4.55 -3.10
N ALA A 570 -2.26 -3.48 -3.08
CA ALA A 570 -3.48 -3.41 -2.28
C ALA A 570 -4.65 -2.80 -3.03
N ASP A 571 -5.85 -3.25 -2.63
CA ASP A 571 -7.14 -2.70 -3.04
C ASP A 571 -7.97 -2.41 -1.81
N ILE A 572 -7.99 -1.15 -1.39
CA ILE A 572 -8.71 -0.68 -0.20
C ILE A 572 -10.01 0.00 -0.62
N ARG A 573 -11.13 -0.47 -0.07
CA ARG A 573 -12.45 0.14 -0.27
C ARG A 573 -13.02 0.64 1.04
N THR A 574 -13.19 1.94 1.18
CA THR A 574 -13.75 2.58 2.39
C THR A 574 -15.27 2.58 2.38
N GLY A 575 -15.90 3.27 3.32
CA GLY A 575 -17.35 3.35 3.44
C GLY A 575 -17.99 4.33 2.44
N GLY A 576 -19.28 4.61 2.62
CA GLY A 576 -20.10 5.45 1.74
C GLY A 576 -20.65 6.74 2.38
N GLN A 577 -19.91 7.32 3.33
CA GLN A 577 -20.12 8.70 3.79
C GLN A 577 -18.88 9.53 3.43
N ALA A 578 -18.91 10.84 3.68
CA ALA A 578 -17.77 11.76 3.54
C ALA A 578 -16.57 11.32 4.39
N ASP A 579 -15.77 10.43 3.84
CA ASP A 579 -14.58 9.78 4.39
C ASP A 579 -13.37 10.71 4.28
N ILE A 580 -12.45 10.58 5.24
CA ILE A 580 -11.17 11.30 5.26
C ILE A 580 -10.09 10.23 5.21
N VAL A 581 -9.40 10.12 4.07
CA VAL A 581 -8.42 9.07 3.82
C VAL A 581 -7.03 9.68 3.73
N ASN A 582 -6.17 9.34 4.69
CA ASN A 582 -4.75 9.69 4.65
C ASN A 582 -3.94 8.52 4.10
N VAL A 583 -3.37 8.68 2.91
CA VAL A 583 -2.42 7.75 2.28
C VAL A 583 -1.02 8.18 2.70
N ALA A 584 -0.48 7.50 3.72
CA ALA A 584 0.75 7.88 4.41
C ALA A 584 2.02 7.34 3.73
N SER A 585 1.92 6.20 3.05
CA SER A 585 2.96 5.60 2.19
C SER A 585 2.31 4.66 1.18
N ALA A 586 2.93 4.48 0.01
CA ALA A 586 2.48 3.52 -0.99
C ALA A 586 3.23 2.19 -0.93
N LEU A 587 2.64 1.17 -1.55
CA LEU A 587 3.25 -0.13 -1.74
C LEU A 587 4.14 -0.10 -2.99
N SER A 588 5.08 -1.03 -3.10
CA SER A 588 6.01 -1.10 -4.24
C SER A 588 5.37 -1.49 -5.58
N GLY A 589 4.14 -2.01 -5.56
CA GLY A 589 3.30 -2.30 -6.73
C GLY A 589 2.05 -1.41 -6.74
N VAL A 590 0.92 -1.95 -7.21
CA VAL A 590 -0.30 -1.13 -7.40
C VAL A 590 -1.06 -0.93 -6.08
N MET A 591 -1.32 0.33 -5.74
CA MET A 591 -2.15 0.70 -4.60
C MET A 591 -3.44 1.36 -5.06
N ASN A 592 -4.57 0.68 -4.87
CA ASN A 592 -5.88 1.27 -5.16
C ASN A 592 -6.57 1.72 -3.88
N VAL A 593 -7.01 2.98 -3.86
CA VAL A 593 -7.80 3.57 -2.77
C VAL A 593 -9.13 4.02 -3.34
N ARG A 594 -10.23 3.41 -2.87
CA ARG A 594 -11.57 3.68 -3.38
C ARG A 594 -12.48 4.17 -2.28
N THR A 595 -12.88 5.42 -2.36
CA THR A 595 -13.92 6.01 -1.51
C THR A 595 -15.24 5.89 -2.26
N MET A 596 -16.28 5.34 -1.61
CA MET A 596 -17.41 4.80 -2.38
C MET A 596 -18.40 5.89 -2.79
N ALA A 597 -19.06 6.51 -1.83
CA ALA A 597 -19.99 7.60 -2.05
C ALA A 597 -19.81 8.56 -0.88
N GLY A 598 -20.00 9.86 -1.09
CA GLY A 598 -19.66 10.82 -0.06
C GLY A 598 -18.98 12.03 -0.66
N ASN A 599 -18.69 13.02 0.16
CA ASN A 599 -17.79 14.09 -0.24
C ASN A 599 -16.47 13.79 0.48
N ASP A 600 -15.62 13.05 -0.20
CA ASP A 600 -14.47 12.40 0.38
C ASP A 600 -13.23 13.30 0.25
N LEU A 601 -12.38 13.29 1.28
CA LEU A 601 -11.10 13.98 1.29
C LEU A 601 -9.99 12.95 1.32
N ILE A 602 -9.27 12.81 0.21
CA ILE A 602 -8.13 11.91 0.07
C ILE A 602 -6.86 12.76 0.13
N THR A 603 -5.96 12.44 1.03
CA THR A 603 -4.68 13.15 1.21
C THR A 603 -3.54 12.16 0.98
N VAL A 604 -2.64 12.48 0.07
CA VAL A 604 -1.49 11.68 -0.34
C VAL A 604 -0.21 12.40 0.06
N GLY A 605 0.70 11.70 0.72
CA GLY A 605 2.05 12.23 0.96
C GLY A 605 2.16 13.29 2.05
N ALA A 606 1.10 13.67 2.76
CA ALA A 606 1.18 14.76 3.75
C ALA A 606 2.26 14.59 4.84
N SER A 607 2.63 13.35 5.20
CA SER A 607 3.68 13.07 6.19
C SER A 607 5.09 12.90 5.63
N LEU A 608 5.21 12.39 4.39
CA LEU A 608 6.51 12.13 3.76
C LEU A 608 6.97 13.31 2.89
N GLY A 609 6.01 14.00 2.27
CA GLY A 609 6.19 15.13 1.37
C GLY A 609 7.01 14.81 0.13
N ASN A 610 7.10 13.54 -0.29
CA ASN A 610 7.87 13.11 -1.45
C ASN A 610 6.99 12.24 -2.33
N LEU A 611 6.57 12.73 -3.49
CA LEU A 611 5.65 12.04 -4.41
C LEU A 611 6.28 10.79 -5.03
N GLU A 612 7.61 10.71 -5.06
CA GLU A 612 8.35 9.55 -5.56
C GLU A 612 8.04 8.26 -4.77
N GLU A 613 7.60 8.40 -3.50
CA GLU A 613 7.20 7.30 -2.63
C GLU A 613 5.74 6.86 -2.83
N PHE A 614 5.03 7.45 -3.81
CA PHE A 614 3.60 7.20 -4.07
C PHE A 614 3.30 6.73 -5.50
N ASP A 615 4.32 6.30 -6.24
CA ASP A 615 4.14 5.76 -7.59
C ASP A 615 3.14 4.58 -7.63
N ASN A 616 2.44 4.44 -8.76
CA ASN A 616 1.39 3.44 -8.97
C ASN A 616 0.24 3.50 -7.93
N THR A 617 -0.03 4.68 -7.38
CA THR A 617 -1.22 4.94 -6.56
C THR A 617 -2.39 5.37 -7.44
N TYR A 618 -3.52 4.67 -7.31
CA TYR A 618 -4.76 4.91 -8.05
C TYR A 618 -5.89 5.22 -7.07
N ILE A 619 -6.45 6.42 -7.18
CA ILE A 619 -7.53 6.91 -6.33
C ILE A 619 -8.83 6.91 -7.14
N ASP A 620 -9.91 6.46 -6.51
CA ASP A 620 -11.27 6.54 -7.05
C ASP A 620 -12.13 7.21 -5.98
N GLY A 621 -12.53 8.47 -6.22
CA GLY A 621 -13.37 9.26 -5.32
C GLY A 621 -14.80 8.72 -5.22
N GLY A 622 -15.23 7.94 -6.20
CA GLY A 622 -16.55 7.32 -6.24
C GLY A 622 -17.63 8.28 -6.70
N THR A 623 -18.62 8.55 -5.85
CA THR A 623 -19.69 9.51 -6.18
C THR A 623 -19.83 10.57 -5.10
N GLY A 624 -19.76 11.83 -5.48
CA GLY A 624 -20.14 12.96 -4.66
C GLY A 624 -19.32 14.18 -5.04
N GLY A 625 -18.78 14.90 -4.05
CA GLY A 625 -17.90 16.03 -4.28
C GLY A 625 -16.59 15.77 -3.55
N ASP A 626 -15.66 15.18 -4.27
CA ASP A 626 -14.45 14.56 -3.76
C ASP A 626 -13.24 15.48 -3.99
N THR A 627 -12.26 15.39 -3.10
CA THR A 627 -11.04 16.21 -3.14
C THR A 627 -9.81 15.35 -2.93
N VAL A 628 -8.87 15.43 -3.87
CA VAL A 628 -7.56 14.79 -3.76
C VAL A 628 -6.51 15.87 -3.45
N ARG A 629 -5.81 15.71 -2.33
CA ARG A 629 -4.67 16.55 -1.93
C ARG A 629 -3.38 15.77 -2.07
N ILE A 630 -2.41 16.32 -2.80
CA ILE A 630 -1.12 15.70 -3.06
C ILE A 630 -0.02 16.62 -2.52
N PHE A 631 0.86 16.07 -1.69
CA PHE A 631 1.96 16.81 -1.06
C PHE A 631 3.32 16.29 -1.53
N ASP A 632 4.09 17.15 -2.20
CA ASP A 632 5.47 16.93 -2.65
C ASP A 632 6.42 18.04 -2.12
N HIS A 633 6.21 18.47 -0.88
CA HIS A 633 6.89 19.64 -0.28
C HIS A 633 8.26 19.35 0.34
N ASN A 634 8.80 18.13 0.23
CA ASN A 634 10.00 17.70 0.94
C ASN A 634 11.17 17.46 -0.02
N GLU A 635 12.36 17.85 0.40
CA GLU A 635 13.55 17.93 -0.46
C GLU A 635 14.17 16.55 -0.77
N SER A 636 13.79 15.92 -1.88
CA SER A 636 14.51 14.77 -2.45
C SER A 636 15.35 15.19 -3.66
N GLY A 637 16.31 16.10 -3.46
CA GLY A 637 17.10 16.65 -4.57
C GLY A 637 18.37 17.37 -4.17
N SER A 638 19.23 17.65 -5.15
CA SER A 638 20.31 18.63 -5.01
C SER A 638 19.70 20.02 -5.26
N GLU A 639 20.24 21.09 -4.66
CA GLU A 639 19.88 22.49 -5.03
C GLU A 639 20.08 22.85 -6.53
N LEU A 640 20.51 21.89 -7.35
CA LEU A 640 20.75 22.01 -8.79
C LEU A 640 19.77 21.20 -9.65
N SER A 641 18.76 20.56 -9.05
CA SER A 641 17.70 19.84 -9.77
C SER A 641 16.42 20.66 -9.84
N THR A 642 15.78 20.66 -11.01
CA THR A 642 14.42 21.20 -11.21
C THR A 642 13.43 20.05 -11.11
N ALA A 643 12.39 20.19 -10.29
CA ALA A 643 11.27 19.26 -10.32
C ALA A 643 10.30 19.67 -11.44
N HIS A 644 9.81 18.67 -12.15
CA HIS A 644 8.82 18.84 -13.20
C HIS A 644 7.54 18.11 -12.80
N TYR A 645 6.42 18.78 -13.03
CA TYR A 645 5.08 18.25 -12.79
C TYR A 645 4.28 18.32 -14.09
N ASP A 646 3.68 17.21 -14.47
CA ASP A 646 2.64 17.16 -15.50
C ASP A 646 1.31 16.86 -14.82
N ILE A 647 0.33 17.74 -15.03
CA ILE A 647 -0.97 17.71 -14.34
C ILE A 647 -2.05 17.60 -15.40
N ASP A 648 -2.83 16.52 -15.32
CA ASP A 648 -4.03 16.26 -16.12
C ASP A 648 -5.26 16.21 -15.21
N ASP A 649 -6.45 16.10 -15.81
CA ASP A 649 -7.74 15.95 -15.11
C ASP A 649 -7.87 14.63 -14.31
N HIS A 650 -6.92 13.70 -14.49
CA HIS A 650 -6.91 12.37 -13.88
C HIS A 650 -5.55 11.95 -13.30
N SER A 651 -4.52 12.78 -13.34
CA SER A 651 -3.19 12.40 -12.85
C SER A 651 -2.29 13.58 -12.51
N VAL A 652 -1.38 13.36 -11.56
CA VAL A 652 -0.18 14.18 -11.36
C VAL A 652 1.03 13.26 -11.53
N SER A 653 1.90 13.63 -12.46
CA SER A 653 3.16 12.95 -12.75
C SER A 653 4.35 13.82 -12.34
N ARG A 654 5.30 13.24 -11.61
CA ARG A 654 6.52 13.92 -11.15
C ARG A 654 7.77 13.31 -11.76
N TYR A 655 8.71 14.15 -12.19
CA TYR A 655 10.08 13.72 -12.52
C TYR A 655 11.13 14.81 -12.27
N THR A 656 12.41 14.44 -12.08
CA THR A 656 13.51 15.40 -11.91
C THR A 656 14.40 15.49 -13.13
N THR A 657 14.99 16.66 -13.34
CA THR A 657 16.13 16.82 -14.24
C THR A 657 17.31 17.44 -13.51
N THR A 658 18.49 16.81 -13.58
CA THR A 658 19.73 17.34 -13.01
C THR A 658 20.63 17.86 -14.13
N PHE A 659 21.16 19.08 -14.00
CA PHE A 659 22.06 19.67 -14.98
C PHE A 659 23.31 18.80 -15.20
N GLY A 660 23.52 18.34 -16.45
CA GLY A 660 24.83 17.92 -16.95
C GLY A 660 25.03 16.44 -17.33
N PHE A 661 24.04 15.56 -17.13
CA PHE A 661 24.14 14.18 -17.62
C PHE A 661 22.80 13.67 -18.18
N VAL A 662 22.80 13.29 -19.46
CA VAL A 662 21.69 12.53 -20.05
C VAL A 662 21.81 11.10 -19.52
N THR A 663 20.94 10.71 -18.59
CA THR A 663 20.72 9.30 -18.27
C THR A 663 20.15 8.59 -19.51
N PRO A 664 20.76 7.48 -19.97
CA PRO A 664 20.19 6.68 -21.06
C PRO A 664 18.86 6.08 -20.57
N GLY A 665 17.73 6.60 -21.04
CA GLY A 665 16.40 6.11 -20.67
C GLY A 665 15.34 7.20 -20.44
N GLY A 666 15.73 8.47 -20.35
CA GLY A 666 14.83 9.53 -19.88
C GLY A 666 14.72 9.54 -18.34
N PRO A 667 14.09 10.57 -17.75
CA PRO A 667 13.87 10.62 -16.32
C PRO A 667 12.82 9.58 -15.90
N THR A 668 12.94 8.97 -14.72
CA THR A 668 11.86 8.15 -14.16
C THR A 668 10.72 9.05 -13.72
N THR A 669 9.52 8.72 -14.17
CA THR A 669 8.27 9.38 -13.78
C THR A 669 7.62 8.60 -12.64
N TYR A 670 7.00 9.34 -11.72
CA TYR A 670 6.23 8.78 -10.60
C TYR A 670 4.82 9.35 -10.66
N ASP A 671 3.82 8.48 -10.70
CA ASP A 671 2.46 8.88 -11.04
C ASP A 671 1.47 8.60 -9.90
N VAL A 672 0.69 9.63 -9.54
CA VAL A 672 -0.54 9.49 -8.75
C VAL A 672 -1.73 9.73 -9.67
N ASN A 673 -2.50 8.67 -9.88
CA ASN A 673 -3.66 8.67 -10.75
C ASN A 673 -4.93 8.80 -9.91
N PHE A 674 -5.91 9.55 -10.38
CA PHE A 674 -7.20 9.70 -9.74
C PHE A 674 -8.34 9.67 -10.75
N SER A 675 -9.51 9.28 -10.29
CA SER A 675 -10.74 9.24 -11.07
C SER A 675 -11.92 9.59 -10.17
N ASN A 676 -12.96 10.20 -10.74
CA ASN A 676 -14.10 10.71 -9.98
C ASN A 676 -13.65 11.61 -8.80
N ALA A 677 -12.67 12.48 -9.04
CA ALA A 677 -12.23 13.49 -8.10
C ALA A 677 -12.55 14.85 -8.69
N GLU A 678 -13.49 15.58 -8.09
CA GLU A 678 -13.90 16.87 -8.61
C GLU A 678 -12.88 17.97 -8.30
N ASN A 679 -12.11 17.86 -7.22
CA ASN A 679 -11.14 18.91 -6.83
C ASN A 679 -9.75 18.31 -6.63
N LEU A 680 -8.73 19.05 -7.07
CA LEU A 680 -7.31 18.72 -6.89
C LEU A 680 -6.61 19.84 -6.13
N GLU A 681 -5.80 19.48 -5.13
CA GLU A 681 -4.87 20.40 -4.46
C GLU A 681 -3.47 19.78 -4.50
N LEU A 682 -2.52 20.44 -5.17
CA LEU A 682 -1.12 20.04 -5.21
C LEU A 682 -0.27 21.05 -4.44
N THR A 683 0.64 20.56 -3.60
CA THR A 683 1.73 21.34 -3.03
C THR A 683 3.04 20.79 -3.60
N THR A 684 3.76 21.60 -4.36
CA THR A 684 5.06 21.24 -4.97
C THR A 684 6.21 21.50 -4.00
N THR A 685 7.45 21.44 -4.47
CA THR A 685 8.64 21.50 -3.60
C THR A 685 8.99 22.94 -3.24
N ASP A 686 9.95 23.12 -2.34
CA ASP A 686 10.56 24.43 -2.07
C ASP A 686 11.74 24.76 -3.03
N PHE A 687 11.81 24.09 -4.20
CA PHE A 687 12.82 24.34 -5.23
C PHE A 687 12.22 25.05 -6.45
N VAL A 688 13.09 25.39 -7.41
CA VAL A 688 12.63 25.84 -8.72
C VAL A 688 11.86 24.73 -9.41
N ASP A 689 10.56 24.94 -9.57
CA ASP A 689 9.63 24.00 -10.14
C ASP A 689 9.14 24.42 -11.54
N SER A 690 8.96 23.42 -12.39
CA SER A 690 8.38 23.55 -13.74
C SER A 690 7.08 22.77 -13.79
N ILE A 691 5.97 23.49 -13.68
CA ILE A 691 4.63 22.92 -13.53
C ILE A 691 3.89 23.10 -14.86
N ARG A 692 3.44 21.99 -15.46
CA ARG A 692 2.64 22.00 -16.69
C ARG A 692 1.25 21.48 -16.39
N VAL A 693 0.26 22.36 -16.49
CA VAL A 693 -1.16 22.01 -16.32
C VAL A 693 -1.77 21.84 -17.70
N HIS A 694 -1.94 20.60 -18.11
CA HIS A 694 -2.56 20.23 -19.39
C HIS A 694 -4.08 20.31 -19.30
N ALA A 695 -4.64 19.83 -18.18
CA ALA A 695 -6.06 19.94 -17.86
C ALA A 695 -6.32 20.02 -16.36
N THR A 696 -7.41 20.67 -15.96
CA THR A 696 -7.94 20.73 -14.59
C THR A 696 -9.05 19.71 -14.37
N THR A 697 -9.32 19.40 -13.10
CA THR A 697 -10.47 18.55 -12.71
C THR A 697 -11.80 19.25 -13.01
N GLU A 698 -12.93 18.54 -12.91
CA GLU A 698 -14.26 19.14 -13.15
C GLU A 698 -14.62 20.32 -12.21
N GLY A 699 -13.97 20.40 -11.05
CA GLY A 699 -14.02 21.52 -10.11
C GLY A 699 -12.64 22.12 -9.86
N LEU A 700 -12.43 22.70 -8.68
CA LEU A 700 -11.26 23.54 -8.41
C LEU A 700 -9.95 22.75 -8.42
N THR A 701 -9.00 23.17 -9.26
CA THR A 701 -7.60 22.74 -9.20
C THR A 701 -6.75 23.85 -8.57
N THR A 702 -6.17 23.58 -7.40
CA THR A 702 -5.26 24.50 -6.71
C THR A 702 -3.83 23.97 -6.73
N ILE A 703 -2.90 24.77 -7.21
CA ILE A 703 -1.47 24.47 -7.21
C ILE A 703 -0.76 25.48 -6.30
N ASN A 704 0.02 24.98 -5.34
CA ASN A 704 0.89 25.79 -4.50
C ASN A 704 2.34 25.49 -4.91
N GLY A 705 3.03 26.50 -5.45
CA GLY A 705 4.39 26.44 -5.99
C GLY A 705 5.44 26.11 -4.94
N GLY A 706 5.21 26.53 -3.68
CA GLY A 706 6.19 26.40 -2.61
C GLY A 706 7.17 27.58 -2.59
N ALA A 707 8.30 27.44 -1.91
CA ALA A 707 9.39 28.40 -2.13
C ALA A 707 10.08 28.09 -3.47
N GLY A 708 10.60 29.08 -4.19
CA GLY A 708 11.21 28.79 -5.49
C GLY A 708 11.08 29.91 -6.48
N ASN A 709 11.68 29.76 -7.66
CA ASN A 709 11.40 30.66 -8.78
C ASN A 709 10.63 29.85 -9.82
N ASP A 710 9.36 29.65 -9.55
CA ASP A 710 8.56 28.61 -10.18
C ASP A 710 7.98 29.07 -11.51
N ARG A 711 7.67 28.11 -12.36
CA ARG A 711 7.07 28.36 -13.67
C ARG A 711 5.86 27.47 -13.83
N LEU A 712 4.67 28.07 -13.90
CA LEU A 712 3.46 27.36 -14.30
C LEU A 712 3.12 27.65 -15.75
N TYR A 713 2.92 26.59 -16.53
CA TYR A 713 2.41 26.64 -17.90
C TYR A 713 0.98 26.07 -17.90
N ALA A 714 0.00 26.92 -18.17
CA ALA A 714 -1.40 26.55 -18.29
C ALA A 714 -1.75 26.30 -19.76
N SER A 715 -2.24 25.08 -20.03
CA SER A 715 -2.57 24.54 -21.36
C SER A 715 -1.40 24.59 -22.38
N PRO A 716 -0.17 24.16 -22.02
CA PRO A 716 1.01 24.35 -22.88
C PRO A 716 0.94 23.61 -24.23
N ASP A 717 0.30 22.45 -24.25
CA ASP A 717 0.28 21.57 -25.42
C ASP A 717 -0.94 21.85 -26.32
N ASP A 718 -2.13 21.90 -25.72
CA ASP A 718 -3.39 22.12 -26.46
C ASP A 718 -3.69 23.60 -26.70
N GLN A 719 -3.10 24.52 -25.92
CA GLN A 719 -3.22 25.97 -26.10
C GLN A 719 -4.67 26.42 -26.04
N ASN A 720 -5.39 25.94 -25.04
CA ASN A 720 -6.83 26.07 -24.93
C ASN A 720 -7.22 26.23 -23.45
N MET A 721 -7.63 27.43 -23.05
CA MET A 721 -7.96 27.76 -21.65
C MET A 721 -9.15 26.96 -21.12
N GLU A 722 -10.00 26.39 -21.98
CA GLU A 722 -11.10 25.50 -21.62
C GLU A 722 -10.66 24.31 -20.79
N LEU A 723 -9.42 23.85 -21.00
CA LEU A 723 -8.88 22.71 -20.29
C LEU A 723 -8.37 23.10 -18.90
N VAL A 724 -8.16 24.39 -18.63
CA VAL A 724 -7.61 24.90 -17.37
C VAL A 724 -8.57 25.85 -16.66
N ASP A 725 -9.87 25.62 -16.84
CA ASP A 725 -10.91 26.34 -16.10
C ASP A 725 -10.83 26.02 -14.60
N ASP A 726 -11.23 26.98 -13.76
CA ASP A 726 -11.10 26.93 -12.30
C ASP A 726 -9.69 26.51 -11.81
N LEU A 727 -8.64 26.98 -12.50
CA LEU A 727 -7.25 26.85 -12.03
C LEU A 727 -6.93 27.97 -11.04
N THR A 728 -6.33 27.63 -9.90
CA THR A 728 -5.71 28.57 -8.96
C THR A 728 -4.24 28.26 -8.79
N PHE A 729 -3.35 29.22 -9.07
CA PHE A 729 -1.91 29.09 -8.83
C PHE A 729 -1.42 30.05 -7.75
N ASN A 730 -0.83 29.52 -6.69
CA ASN A 730 -0.14 30.29 -5.67
C ASN A 730 1.37 30.12 -5.88
N GLY A 731 2.06 31.15 -6.38
CA GLY A 731 3.52 31.11 -6.54
C GLY A 731 4.27 31.09 -5.20
N ASP A 732 3.60 31.51 -4.12
CA ASP A 732 4.14 31.54 -2.76
C ASP A 732 5.40 32.42 -2.64
N ALA A 733 6.59 31.85 -2.45
CA ALA A 733 7.78 32.63 -2.09
C ALA A 733 8.90 32.50 -3.12
N GLY A 734 9.05 33.52 -3.96
CA GLY A 734 10.24 33.77 -4.76
C GLY A 734 9.90 34.65 -5.95
N ILE A 735 10.38 34.29 -7.15
CA ILE A 735 10.00 34.99 -8.39
C ILE A 735 9.34 33.99 -9.33
N ASP A 736 8.02 34.08 -9.37
CA ASP A 736 7.15 33.08 -9.96
C ASP A 736 6.53 33.58 -11.25
N LYS A 737 6.41 32.66 -12.21
CA LYS A 737 5.97 32.97 -13.58
C LYS A 737 4.77 32.14 -13.96
N LEU A 738 3.79 32.77 -14.59
CA LEU A 738 2.60 32.13 -15.12
C LEU A 738 2.52 32.37 -16.64
N PHE A 739 2.46 31.28 -17.40
CA PHE A 739 2.26 31.29 -18.85
C PHE A 739 0.90 30.69 -19.16
N ILE A 740 -0.01 31.46 -19.75
CA ILE A 740 -1.35 31.01 -20.16
C ILE A 740 -1.40 30.96 -21.68
N SER A 741 -1.70 29.77 -22.23
CA SER A 741 -1.76 29.53 -23.67
C SER A 741 -3.22 29.29 -24.10
N ASP A 742 -3.75 30.15 -24.97
CA ASP A 742 -5.13 30.08 -25.47
C ASP A 742 -5.27 30.23 -27.00
N GLN A 743 -4.19 29.94 -27.73
CA GLN A 743 -4.13 30.14 -29.18
C GLN A 743 -5.17 29.33 -29.97
N ASN A 744 -5.62 28.19 -29.45
CA ASN A 744 -6.54 27.25 -30.10
C ASN A 744 -7.98 27.33 -29.56
N ASN A 745 -8.48 28.53 -29.30
CA ASN A 745 -9.84 28.77 -28.84
C ASN A 745 -10.92 28.15 -29.78
N PRO A 746 -11.78 27.23 -29.30
CA PRO A 746 -12.75 26.48 -30.10
C PRO A 746 -14.00 27.26 -30.52
N TYR A 747 -14.23 28.48 -30.00
CA TYR A 747 -15.43 29.27 -30.30
C TYR A 747 -15.13 30.39 -31.32
N GLY A 748 -15.95 30.45 -32.38
CA GLY A 748 -15.89 31.47 -33.43
C GLY A 748 -17.07 32.46 -33.39
N PHE A 749 -17.61 32.75 -32.21
CA PHE A 749 -18.71 33.70 -32.00
C PHE A 749 -18.22 34.78 -31.03
N GLY A 750 -18.32 36.07 -31.42
CA GLY A 750 -17.67 37.23 -30.77
C GLY A 750 -18.09 37.59 -29.34
N LEU A 751 -17.95 36.65 -28.40
CA LEU A 751 -17.82 36.81 -26.94
C LEU A 751 -16.82 35.78 -26.38
N SER A 752 -16.07 35.09 -27.24
CA SER A 752 -15.04 34.11 -26.83
C SER A 752 -13.62 34.66 -26.96
N ASP A 753 -13.51 35.87 -27.51
CA ASP A 753 -12.34 36.67 -27.85
C ASP A 753 -12.12 37.82 -26.84
N ASP A 754 -12.97 37.93 -25.81
CA ASP A 754 -12.87 38.95 -24.75
C ASP A 754 -12.15 38.39 -23.51
N TYR A 755 -11.08 39.05 -23.08
CA TYR A 755 -10.26 38.72 -21.91
C TYR A 755 -10.23 39.88 -20.90
N ASP A 756 -10.44 39.58 -19.62
CA ASP A 756 -10.20 40.50 -18.50
C ASP A 756 -8.96 40.03 -17.73
N VAL A 757 -7.93 40.88 -17.64
CA VAL A 757 -6.65 40.59 -16.96
C VAL A 757 -6.48 41.52 -15.75
N SER A 758 -6.08 40.98 -14.61
CA SER A 758 -5.71 41.72 -13.41
C SER A 758 -4.43 41.20 -12.76
N ALA A 759 -3.94 41.85 -11.71
CA ALA A 759 -2.78 41.40 -10.94
C ALA A 759 -2.95 40.03 -10.26
N SER A 760 -4.15 39.44 -10.28
CA SER A 760 -4.44 38.16 -9.61
C SER A 760 -5.29 37.20 -10.42
N ARG A 761 -5.61 37.52 -11.69
CA ARG A 761 -6.58 36.74 -12.46
C ARG A 761 -6.55 37.02 -13.96
N VAL A 762 -6.80 35.99 -14.75
CA VAL A 762 -7.24 36.11 -16.16
C VAL A 762 -8.60 35.43 -16.32
N ILE A 763 -9.59 36.17 -16.83
CA ILE A 763 -10.89 35.64 -17.23
C ILE A 763 -11.03 35.72 -18.74
N ARG A 764 -11.58 34.67 -19.35
CA ARG A 764 -12.11 34.74 -20.71
C ARG A 764 -13.62 34.53 -20.72
N GLY A 765 -14.34 35.36 -21.48
CA GLY A 765 -15.77 35.17 -21.70
C GLY A 765 -16.09 33.88 -22.48
N LYS A 766 -17.20 33.21 -22.15
CA LYS A 766 -17.75 32.11 -22.97
C LYS A 766 -19.05 32.54 -23.63
N ALA A 767 -19.16 32.32 -24.94
CA ALA A 767 -20.37 32.59 -25.69
C ALA A 767 -21.51 31.61 -25.32
N ASP A 768 -22.46 32.03 -24.48
CA ASP A 768 -23.65 31.24 -24.18
C ASP A 768 -24.62 31.19 -25.38
N ILE A 769 -24.77 30.01 -25.97
CA ILE A 769 -25.88 29.69 -26.86
C ILE A 769 -27.17 29.67 -26.03
N TYR A 770 -27.90 30.77 -26.10
CA TYR A 770 -29.34 30.97 -25.86
C TYR A 770 -30.15 29.71 -25.43
N LEU A 771 -30.21 29.42 -24.12
CA LEU A 771 -31.43 29.02 -23.40
C LEU A 771 -31.11 28.83 -21.88
N ILE A 772 -31.17 29.94 -21.13
CA ILE A 772 -31.27 29.96 -19.65
C ILE A 772 -29.97 29.56 -18.89
N GLY A 773 -28.95 30.42 -18.92
CA GLY A 773 -27.76 30.32 -18.06
C GLY A 773 -27.05 31.69 -17.99
N THR A 774 -26.40 31.99 -16.87
CA THR A 774 -25.43 33.09 -16.74
C THR A 774 -24.19 32.79 -17.59
N PRO A 775 -23.52 33.79 -18.21
CA PRO A 775 -22.28 33.55 -18.94
C PRO A 775 -21.34 32.71 -18.09
N ALA A 776 -20.91 31.55 -18.60
CA ALA A 776 -19.82 30.81 -17.97
C ALA A 776 -18.53 31.55 -18.31
N ASN A 777 -17.75 31.93 -17.31
CA ASN A 777 -16.43 32.51 -17.52
C ASN A 777 -15.41 31.38 -17.35
N ILE A 778 -14.35 31.37 -18.16
CA ILE A 778 -13.19 30.51 -17.90
C ILE A 778 -12.21 31.30 -17.07
N ASN A 779 -11.75 30.73 -15.96
CA ASN A 779 -10.98 31.47 -14.98
C ASN A 779 -9.64 30.81 -14.64
N VAL A 780 -8.57 31.61 -14.66
CA VAL A 780 -7.27 31.27 -14.08
C VAL A 780 -6.96 32.32 -13.01
N ASP A 781 -7.14 31.95 -11.74
CA ASP A 781 -6.79 32.75 -10.58
C ASP A 781 -5.32 32.53 -10.21
N TYR A 782 -4.66 33.56 -9.70
CA TYR A 782 -3.32 33.43 -9.16
C TYR A 782 -3.01 34.42 -8.05
N SER A 783 -2.03 34.06 -7.22
CA SER A 783 -1.47 34.93 -6.19
C SER A 783 0.04 34.72 -6.09
N SER A 784 0.76 35.75 -5.64
CA SER A 784 2.24 35.75 -5.61
C SER A 784 2.85 35.32 -6.95
N VAL A 785 2.40 35.94 -8.05
CA VAL A 785 3.01 35.76 -9.38
C VAL A 785 3.61 37.10 -9.76
N GLU A 786 4.88 37.10 -10.17
CA GLU A 786 5.60 38.30 -10.54
C GLU A 786 5.56 38.56 -12.06
N ASP A 787 5.51 37.50 -12.87
CA ASP A 787 5.62 37.58 -14.34
C ASP A 787 4.49 36.77 -15.01
N LEU A 788 3.54 37.47 -15.64
CA LEU A 788 2.47 36.87 -16.43
C LEU A 788 2.80 36.93 -17.93
N THR A 789 2.55 35.86 -18.65
CA THR A 789 2.45 35.87 -20.11
C THR A 789 1.13 35.24 -20.54
N LEU A 790 0.28 36.00 -21.23
CA LEU A 790 -0.95 35.53 -21.86
C LEU A 790 -0.74 35.49 -23.38
N SER A 791 -1.07 34.38 -24.02
CA SER A 791 -1.08 34.25 -25.49
C SER A 791 -2.48 33.89 -25.95
N THR A 792 -3.13 34.80 -26.68
CA THR A 792 -4.49 34.64 -27.19
C THR A 792 -4.47 34.06 -28.62
N GLY A 793 -5.61 34.11 -29.31
CA GLY A 793 -5.92 33.36 -30.52
C GLY A 793 -5.34 33.91 -31.83
N SER A 794 -6.04 33.61 -32.92
CA SER A 794 -5.82 34.21 -34.24
C SER A 794 -7.07 34.99 -34.72
N GLN A 795 -7.93 35.34 -33.77
CA GLN A 795 -9.16 36.10 -33.99
C GLN A 795 -8.90 37.55 -33.57
N GLY A 796 -9.82 38.48 -33.85
CA GLY A 796 -9.68 39.84 -33.32
C GLY A 796 -10.02 39.84 -31.83
N ASP A 797 -9.01 39.67 -30.99
CA ASP A 797 -9.13 39.51 -29.55
C ASP A 797 -9.20 40.88 -28.87
N THR A 798 -10.08 41.01 -27.86
CA THR A 798 -10.14 42.20 -26.99
C THR A 798 -9.62 41.85 -25.61
N VAL A 799 -8.53 42.48 -25.19
CA VAL A 799 -7.88 42.24 -23.88
C VAL A 799 -7.95 43.50 -23.02
N ASP A 800 -8.80 43.46 -22.01
CA ASP A 800 -8.94 44.50 -20.99
C ASP A 800 -7.98 44.20 -19.82
N VAL A 801 -6.85 44.90 -19.78
CA VAL A 801 -5.84 44.77 -18.71
C VAL A 801 -6.10 45.83 -17.65
N GLU A 802 -6.72 45.45 -16.54
CA GLU A 802 -7.03 46.38 -15.45
C GLU A 802 -5.84 46.60 -14.52
N SER A 803 -5.03 45.55 -14.29
CA SER A 803 -3.79 45.65 -13.52
C SER A 803 -2.80 44.54 -13.88
N THR A 804 -1.52 44.79 -13.65
CA THR A 804 -0.42 43.85 -13.92
C THR A 804 0.13 43.24 -12.63
N PRO A 805 0.75 42.04 -12.70
CA PRO A 805 1.58 41.53 -11.61
C PRO A 805 2.83 42.38 -11.43
N TRP A 806 3.55 42.21 -10.32
CA TRP A 806 4.58 43.17 -9.88
C TRP A 806 5.72 43.38 -10.87
N THR A 807 6.22 42.35 -11.56
CA THR A 807 7.36 42.53 -12.47
C THR A 807 6.92 42.85 -13.90
N ARG A 808 5.98 42.07 -14.46
CA ARG A 808 5.63 42.18 -15.88
C ARG A 808 4.32 41.46 -16.21
N ALA A 809 3.55 42.01 -17.16
CA ALA A 809 2.54 41.26 -17.90
C ALA A 809 2.80 41.37 -19.41
N LEU A 810 3.06 40.26 -20.08
CA LEU A 810 3.21 40.20 -21.53
C LEU A 810 1.93 39.63 -22.16
N ILE A 811 1.25 40.44 -22.96
CA ILE A 811 0.07 40.06 -23.73
C ILE A 811 0.48 39.86 -25.18
N LYS A 812 0.25 38.66 -25.71
CA LYS A 812 0.48 38.33 -27.12
C LYS A 812 -0.85 38.04 -27.79
N THR A 813 -1.29 38.90 -28.68
CA THR A 813 -2.64 38.78 -29.25
C THR A 813 -2.69 37.90 -30.50
N GLY A 814 -1.58 37.78 -31.23
CA GLY A 814 -1.42 36.79 -32.29
C GLY A 814 -1.70 37.35 -33.68
N ASP A 815 -2.44 36.61 -34.50
CA ASP A 815 -2.94 37.14 -35.78
C ASP A 815 -4.35 37.71 -35.52
N GLY A 816 -4.78 38.80 -36.13
CA GLY A 816 -6.11 39.35 -35.81
C GLY A 816 -6.17 40.85 -35.99
N ASP A 817 -7.37 41.43 -35.88
CA ASP A 817 -7.47 42.87 -35.65
C ASP A 817 -7.77 43.02 -34.16
N ASP A 818 -6.72 43.12 -33.34
CA ASP A 818 -6.78 43.00 -31.89
C ASP A 818 -6.94 44.35 -31.19
N VAL A 819 -7.50 44.34 -29.99
CA VAL A 819 -7.68 45.53 -29.16
C VAL A 819 -7.20 45.23 -27.74
N VAL A 820 -6.15 45.91 -27.29
CA VAL A 820 -5.68 45.86 -25.90
C VAL A 820 -6.00 47.18 -25.21
N ASN A 821 -6.71 47.12 -24.08
CA ASN A 821 -7.09 48.27 -23.28
C ASN A 821 -6.35 48.24 -21.93
N ALA A 822 -5.53 49.25 -21.65
CA ALA A 822 -4.79 49.38 -20.40
C ALA A 822 -5.54 50.28 -19.41
N SER A 823 -5.93 49.70 -18.27
CA SER A 823 -6.76 50.27 -17.20
C SER A 823 -8.11 50.86 -17.66
N PRO A 824 -8.94 50.11 -18.41
CA PRO A 824 -10.21 50.64 -18.94
C PRO A 824 -11.23 51.05 -17.87
N MET A 825 -11.21 50.44 -16.67
CA MET A 825 -12.15 50.77 -15.60
C MET A 825 -11.63 51.83 -14.63
N ASP A 826 -10.47 51.60 -14.01
CA ASP A 826 -9.89 52.52 -13.01
C ASP A 826 -9.20 53.72 -13.66
N ARG A 827 -8.83 53.62 -14.95
CA ARG A 827 -8.25 54.69 -15.78
C ARG A 827 -6.97 55.24 -15.17
N ASN A 828 -6.11 54.32 -14.75
CA ASN A 828 -4.97 54.60 -13.90
C ASN A 828 -3.77 53.78 -14.36
N MET A 829 -2.86 54.41 -15.10
CA MET A 829 -1.72 53.75 -15.75
C MET A 829 -0.74 53.11 -14.74
N GLU A 830 -0.73 53.56 -13.48
CA GLU A 830 0.01 52.98 -12.36
C GLU A 830 -0.31 51.49 -12.14
N LEU A 831 -1.56 51.10 -12.39
CA LEU A 831 -2.00 49.73 -12.15
C LEU A 831 -1.45 48.76 -13.18
N VAL A 832 -1.01 49.27 -14.33
CA VAL A 832 -0.56 48.51 -15.50
C VAL A 832 0.93 48.75 -15.79
N ASP A 833 1.69 49.19 -14.79
CA ASP A 833 3.15 49.32 -14.90
C ASP A 833 3.79 47.97 -15.29
N GLY A 834 4.73 47.99 -16.24
CA GLY A 834 5.35 46.79 -16.79
C GLY A 834 4.45 45.97 -17.72
N LEU A 835 3.36 46.54 -18.25
CA LEU A 835 2.58 45.94 -19.34
C LEU A 835 3.37 45.98 -20.65
N GLU A 836 3.56 44.82 -21.26
CA GLU A 836 4.12 44.63 -22.60
C GLU A 836 3.05 44.04 -23.52
N VAL A 837 2.83 44.65 -24.68
CA VAL A 837 1.86 44.18 -25.69
C VAL A 837 2.57 43.80 -26.98
N ASP A 838 2.25 42.63 -27.52
CA ASP A 838 2.68 42.15 -28.84
C ASP A 838 1.41 41.92 -29.67
N GLY A 839 1.10 42.88 -30.54
CA GLY A 839 -0.09 42.86 -31.40
C GLY A 839 -0.02 41.80 -32.50
N GLY A 840 1.19 41.39 -32.88
CA GLY A 840 1.43 40.37 -33.88
C GLY A 840 1.06 40.80 -35.30
N SER A 841 0.03 40.22 -35.90
CA SER A 841 -0.30 40.46 -37.32
C SER A 841 -1.77 40.82 -37.53
N GLY A 842 -2.03 42.09 -37.80
CA GLY A 842 -3.21 42.54 -38.51
C GLY A 842 -3.36 44.04 -38.42
N ALA A 843 -4.48 44.54 -37.91
CA ALA A 843 -4.69 45.96 -37.66
C ALA A 843 -5.02 46.18 -36.19
N ASP A 844 -3.97 46.30 -35.40
CA ASP A 844 -4.04 46.16 -33.95
C ASP A 844 -4.12 47.52 -33.25
N THR A 845 -4.84 47.55 -32.12
CA THR A 845 -5.12 48.77 -31.36
C THR A 845 -4.71 48.62 -29.90
N PHE A 846 -3.91 49.56 -29.38
CA PHE A 846 -3.57 49.67 -27.96
C PHE A 846 -4.11 50.98 -27.38
N ASN A 847 -5.03 50.90 -26.43
CA ASN A 847 -5.64 52.06 -25.77
C ASN A 847 -5.15 52.17 -24.33
N VAL A 848 -4.58 53.31 -23.95
CA VAL A 848 -4.10 53.60 -22.59
C VAL A 848 -5.01 54.63 -21.93
N PHE A 849 -5.65 54.23 -20.84
CA PHE A 849 -6.58 55.06 -20.08
C PHE A 849 -5.92 55.54 -18.77
N ASP A 850 -5.64 56.84 -18.67
CA ASP A 850 -4.97 57.43 -17.50
C ASP A 850 -5.70 58.66 -16.94
N GLN A 851 -7.03 58.72 -17.12
CA GLN A 851 -7.83 59.89 -16.74
C GLN A 851 -7.97 60.09 -15.22
N ASN A 852 -7.59 59.11 -14.40
CA ASN A 852 -7.74 59.08 -12.94
C ASN A 852 -6.38 58.90 -12.23
N ASN A 853 -5.37 59.63 -12.67
CA ASN A 853 -4.05 59.67 -12.05
C ASN A 853 -4.11 60.15 -10.57
N PRO A 854 -3.69 59.34 -9.58
CA PRO A 854 -3.77 59.63 -8.14
C PRO A 854 -2.73 60.65 -7.63
N TYR A 855 -1.69 60.96 -8.40
CA TYR A 855 -0.58 61.83 -8.01
C TYR A 855 -0.71 63.24 -8.59
N GLU A 856 -1.90 63.81 -8.47
CA GLU A 856 -2.22 65.19 -8.87
C GLU A 856 -1.29 66.22 -8.18
N LEU A 857 -0.12 66.48 -8.79
CA LEU A 857 0.67 67.67 -8.53
C LEU A 857 -0.05 68.89 -9.12
N PRO A 858 0.23 70.11 -8.63
CA PRO A 858 -0.13 71.31 -9.38
C PRO A 858 0.70 71.36 -10.68
N GLY A 859 0.21 70.69 -11.74
CA GLY A 859 0.89 70.64 -13.05
C GLY A 859 0.66 69.41 -13.95
N GLY A 860 -0.32 68.53 -13.67
CA GLY A 860 -0.68 67.39 -14.55
C GLY A 860 0.35 66.26 -14.65
N GLY A 861 0.05 65.24 -15.46
CA GLY A 861 0.91 64.11 -15.80
C GLY A 861 1.90 64.44 -16.92
N LYS A 862 3.08 63.81 -16.90
CA LYS A 862 4.13 64.00 -17.92
C LYS A 862 4.40 62.69 -18.64
N TYR A 863 4.06 62.64 -19.92
CA TYR A 863 4.13 61.47 -20.77
C TYR A 863 5.26 61.61 -21.79
N THR A 864 6.04 60.54 -21.96
CA THR A 864 6.98 60.36 -23.07
C THR A 864 6.46 59.23 -23.94
N ILE A 865 6.27 59.48 -25.23
CA ILE A 865 5.71 58.53 -26.18
C ILE A 865 6.73 58.30 -27.29
N THR A 866 7.10 57.04 -27.49
CA THR A 866 7.93 56.56 -28.59
C THR A 866 7.16 55.52 -29.40
N PRO A 867 7.66 55.06 -30.56
CA PRO A 867 6.99 54.01 -31.34
C PRO A 867 6.86 52.65 -30.64
N GLU A 868 7.54 52.44 -29.51
CA GLU A 868 7.59 51.15 -28.80
C GLU A 868 7.10 51.26 -27.34
N GLU A 869 6.84 52.47 -26.83
CA GLU A 869 6.61 52.70 -25.40
C GLU A 869 5.84 53.99 -25.12
N ILE A 870 4.98 53.96 -24.09
CA ILE A 870 4.46 55.14 -23.40
C ILE A 870 4.97 55.08 -21.96
N GLY A 871 5.76 56.07 -21.56
CA GLY A 871 6.23 56.23 -20.20
C GLY A 871 5.61 57.45 -19.51
N ARG A 872 5.35 57.38 -18.21
CA ARG A 872 4.90 58.51 -17.39
C ARG A 872 5.78 58.65 -16.14
N TYR A 873 6.21 59.88 -15.84
CA TYR A 873 7.05 60.15 -14.66
C TYR A 873 6.23 60.48 -13.41
N GLU A 874 6.50 59.79 -12.30
CA GLU A 874 5.99 60.15 -10.96
C GLU A 874 6.98 61.07 -10.21
N GLU A 875 6.63 62.33 -9.93
CA GLU A 875 7.37 63.17 -8.98
C GLU A 875 6.73 63.09 -7.58
N HIS A 876 7.11 62.07 -6.81
CA HIS A 876 6.56 61.82 -5.47
C HIS A 876 7.19 62.76 -4.41
N VAL A 877 6.50 63.86 -4.06
CA VAL A 877 7.04 64.96 -3.21
C VAL A 877 7.27 64.61 -1.72
N LEU A 878 7.17 63.33 -1.32
CA LEU A 878 7.25 62.93 0.09
C LEU A 878 8.58 62.25 0.49
N PHE A 879 9.44 61.86 -0.46
CA PHE A 879 10.78 61.32 -0.20
C PHE A 879 11.76 61.80 -1.29
N ASP A 880 13.04 62.01 -0.94
CA ASP A 880 14.08 62.55 -1.84
C ASP A 880 14.10 61.88 -3.24
N ASN A 881 13.70 62.63 -4.28
CA ASN A 881 14.11 62.54 -5.70
C ASN A 881 14.44 61.15 -6.31
N VAL A 882 13.59 60.14 -6.12
CA VAL A 882 13.63 58.92 -6.95
C VAL A 882 12.33 58.89 -7.76
N ALA A 883 12.41 59.32 -9.02
CA ALA A 883 11.33 59.11 -9.98
C ALA A 883 11.27 57.61 -10.29
N ILE A 884 10.10 57.00 -10.13
CA ILE A 884 9.83 55.66 -10.66
C ILE A 884 9.12 55.90 -12.00
N PRO A 885 9.74 55.55 -13.14
CA PRO A 885 9.04 55.62 -14.43
C PRO A 885 7.97 54.52 -14.44
N ILE A 886 6.77 54.87 -14.92
CA ILE A 886 5.69 53.93 -15.18
C ILE A 886 5.67 53.73 -16.68
N ASP A 887 5.96 52.53 -17.14
CA ASP A 887 6.21 52.26 -18.55
C ASP A 887 5.28 51.15 -19.05
N VAL A 888 4.60 51.42 -20.16
CA VAL A 888 3.90 50.40 -20.94
C VAL A 888 4.54 50.32 -22.32
N GLN A 889 4.90 49.10 -22.72
CA GLN A 889 5.59 48.81 -23.96
C GLN A 889 4.66 48.10 -24.93
N TYR A 890 4.87 48.35 -26.22
CA TYR A 890 4.10 47.70 -27.26
C TYR A 890 4.95 47.49 -28.52
N GLY A 891 4.69 46.37 -29.20
CA GLY A 891 5.26 46.03 -30.50
C GLY A 891 4.15 45.56 -31.43
N ASP A 892 4.36 45.74 -32.74
CA ASP A 892 3.42 45.32 -33.78
C ASP A 892 1.98 45.86 -33.54
N ILE A 893 1.86 47.16 -33.22
CA ILE A 893 0.58 47.87 -33.03
C ILE A 893 0.41 48.97 -34.09
N GLU A 894 -0.69 48.96 -34.85
CA GLU A 894 -0.99 49.99 -35.84
C GLU A 894 -1.67 51.24 -35.26
N THR A 895 -2.44 51.13 -34.18
CA THR A 895 -3.17 52.25 -33.58
C THR A 895 -2.92 52.34 -32.08
N VAL A 896 -2.37 53.44 -31.61
CA VAL A 896 -2.14 53.70 -30.19
C VAL A 896 -3.00 54.88 -29.76
N THR A 897 -3.74 54.77 -28.66
CA THR A 897 -4.47 55.89 -28.06
C THR A 897 -4.05 56.10 -26.61
N LEU A 898 -3.92 57.35 -26.18
CA LEU A 898 -3.65 57.74 -24.79
C LEU A 898 -4.62 58.85 -24.40
N ALA A 899 -5.38 58.62 -23.32
CA ALA A 899 -6.28 59.60 -22.74
C ALA A 899 -5.83 59.97 -21.32
N SER A 900 -5.46 61.23 -21.11
CA SER A 900 -4.95 61.75 -19.84
C SER A 900 -6.03 62.37 -18.95
N GLY A 901 -5.62 62.96 -17.82
CA GLY A 901 -6.50 63.54 -16.81
C GLY A 901 -7.15 64.86 -17.21
N ASN A 902 -7.77 65.54 -16.24
CA ASN A 902 -8.37 66.88 -16.46
C ASN A 902 -7.47 68.02 -15.92
N GLN A 903 -6.15 67.87 -15.95
CA GLN A 903 -5.17 68.87 -15.53
C GLN A 903 -4.28 69.26 -16.70
N GLY A 904 -3.39 70.25 -16.54
CA GLY A 904 -2.46 70.62 -17.62
C GLY A 904 -1.38 69.56 -17.77
N ASP A 905 -1.61 68.60 -18.65
CA ASP A 905 -0.75 67.44 -18.90
C ASP A 905 0.31 67.76 -19.98
N GLU A 906 1.48 67.13 -19.89
CA GLU A 906 2.60 67.31 -20.82
C GLU A 906 2.84 66.02 -21.61
N PHE A 907 2.85 66.10 -22.94
CA PHE A 907 3.08 64.96 -23.83
C PHE A 907 4.32 65.23 -24.68
N THR A 908 5.33 64.37 -24.62
CA THR A 908 6.50 64.43 -25.50
C THR A 908 6.48 63.23 -26.44
N VAL A 909 6.30 63.48 -27.73
CA VAL A 909 6.33 62.47 -28.79
C VAL A 909 7.67 62.54 -29.51
N ASP A 910 8.48 61.50 -29.39
CA ASP A 910 9.84 61.44 -29.94
C ASP A 910 10.11 60.10 -30.66
N GLY A 911 10.92 60.14 -31.72
CA GLY A 911 11.24 58.99 -32.56
C GLY A 911 11.38 59.32 -34.04
N THR A 912 11.92 58.36 -34.80
CA THR A 912 12.18 58.52 -36.24
C THR A 912 11.47 57.45 -37.06
N ALA A 913 10.49 57.86 -37.87
CA ALA A 913 9.85 57.10 -38.93
C ALA A 913 9.11 55.82 -38.50
N GLY A 914 8.30 55.88 -37.45
CA GLY A 914 7.37 54.79 -37.12
C GLY A 914 6.15 54.75 -38.06
N VAL A 915 5.53 53.59 -38.13
CA VAL A 915 4.30 53.31 -38.89
C VAL A 915 3.07 53.43 -37.97
N GLY A 916 1.87 53.56 -38.52
CA GLY A 916 0.63 53.57 -37.73
C GLY A 916 0.14 54.95 -37.26
N THR A 917 -0.85 54.94 -36.36
CA THR A 917 -1.60 56.11 -35.88
C THR A 917 -1.49 56.24 -34.36
N LEU A 918 -0.99 57.38 -33.87
CA LEU A 918 -1.09 57.79 -32.47
C LEU A 918 -2.29 58.74 -32.29
N SER A 919 -3.07 58.58 -31.24
CA SER A 919 -4.12 59.52 -30.82
C SER A 919 -3.95 59.93 -29.37
N LEU A 920 -3.72 61.22 -29.14
CA LEU A 920 -3.56 61.81 -27.81
C LEU A 920 -4.80 62.64 -27.48
N ASP A 921 -5.37 62.40 -26.30
CA ASP A 921 -6.50 63.14 -25.75
C ASP A 921 -6.11 63.73 -24.38
N GLY A 922 -5.85 65.05 -24.37
CA GLY A 922 -5.54 65.83 -23.17
C GLY A 922 -6.75 66.05 -22.25
N ASN A 923 -7.96 65.70 -22.71
CA ASN A 923 -9.23 65.89 -22.00
C ASN A 923 -9.54 67.35 -21.62
N GLY A 924 -9.03 67.85 -20.50
CA GLY A 924 -9.29 69.24 -20.14
C GLY A 924 -8.19 69.74 -19.26
N GLY A 925 -7.71 70.97 -19.42
CA GLY A 925 -6.47 71.30 -18.76
C GLY A 925 -5.91 72.58 -19.33
N ALA A 926 -4.60 72.73 -19.22
CA ALA A 926 -3.83 73.62 -20.09
C ALA A 926 -2.64 72.77 -20.52
N ASP A 927 -2.88 71.94 -21.52
CA ASP A 927 -2.00 70.83 -21.88
C ASP A 927 -0.88 71.30 -22.80
N GLU A 928 0.27 70.65 -22.73
CA GLU A 928 1.43 70.92 -23.59
C GLU A 928 1.80 69.67 -24.39
N PHE A 929 1.70 69.75 -25.72
CA PHE A 929 2.05 68.68 -26.63
C PHE A 929 3.34 69.03 -27.39
N TYR A 930 4.42 68.30 -27.15
CA TYR A 930 5.72 68.42 -27.80
C TYR A 930 5.90 67.29 -28.83
N VAL A 931 5.72 67.58 -30.12
CA VAL A 931 6.02 66.63 -31.20
C VAL A 931 7.43 66.91 -31.73
N VAL A 932 8.40 66.19 -31.19
CA VAL A 932 9.84 66.40 -31.43
C VAL A 932 10.27 65.80 -32.77
N GLY A 933 9.78 64.60 -33.10
CA GLY A 933 10.16 63.86 -34.31
C GLY A 933 9.01 63.12 -35.00
N PRO A 934 9.23 62.58 -36.21
CA PRO A 934 8.23 61.86 -36.99
C PRO A 934 8.00 60.42 -36.45
N ALA A 935 7.53 60.29 -35.22
CA ALA A 935 7.42 59.00 -34.52
C ALA A 935 6.35 58.06 -35.10
N PHE A 936 5.27 58.57 -35.70
CA PHE A 936 4.18 57.77 -36.29
C PHE A 936 3.74 58.33 -37.65
N GLU A 937 3.15 57.54 -38.54
CA GLU A 937 2.63 58.03 -39.84
C GLU A 937 1.55 59.11 -39.63
N GLN A 938 0.66 58.90 -38.66
CA GLN A 938 -0.36 59.87 -38.26
C GLN A 938 -0.33 60.09 -36.75
N ILE A 939 -0.35 61.36 -36.32
CA ILE A 939 -0.45 61.77 -34.92
C ILE A 939 -1.69 62.66 -34.80
N ASN A 940 -2.71 62.22 -34.07
CA ASN A 940 -3.93 62.96 -33.81
C ASN A 940 -3.88 63.53 -32.39
N ILE A 941 -4.11 64.83 -32.23
CA ILE A 941 -4.06 65.52 -30.94
C ILE A 941 -5.39 66.20 -30.68
N ALA A 942 -5.97 65.96 -29.51
CA ALA A 942 -7.13 66.66 -28.99
C ALA A 942 -6.76 67.32 -27.65
N GLY A 943 -6.71 68.66 -27.61
CA GLY A 943 -6.61 69.41 -26.34
C GLY A 943 -7.97 69.66 -25.68
N ASP A 944 -9.06 69.56 -26.44
CA ASP A 944 -10.43 69.81 -25.99
C ASP A 944 -10.66 71.25 -25.42
N PHE A 945 -11.26 71.47 -24.23
CA PHE A 945 -11.69 72.83 -23.77
C PHE A 945 -10.79 73.43 -22.67
N PRO A 946 -10.00 74.48 -22.96
CA PRO A 946 -9.58 75.45 -21.93
C PRO A 946 -10.25 76.81 -22.12
N ILE A 947 -11.19 77.17 -21.24
CA ILE A 947 -11.98 78.42 -21.38
C ILE A 947 -11.22 79.68 -20.92
N PHE A 948 -9.98 79.56 -20.40
CA PHE A 948 -9.14 80.69 -19.96
C PHE A 948 -7.64 80.44 -20.19
N ALA A 949 -6.90 81.52 -20.50
CA ALA A 949 -5.47 81.49 -20.78
C ALA A 949 -4.58 81.21 -19.53
N PRO A 950 -3.42 80.53 -19.71
CA PRO A 950 -2.99 79.86 -20.94
C PRO A 950 -3.84 78.60 -21.20
N GLY A 951 -4.26 78.42 -22.46
CA GLY A 951 -4.93 77.19 -22.92
C GLY A 951 -3.90 76.19 -23.45
N ASP A 952 -4.34 75.24 -24.28
CA ASP A 952 -3.51 74.11 -24.72
C ASP A 952 -2.49 74.58 -25.77
N GLN A 953 -1.31 73.98 -25.72
CA GLN A 953 -0.16 74.33 -26.53
C GLN A 953 0.33 73.14 -27.34
N LEU A 954 0.63 73.36 -28.61
CA LEU A 954 1.25 72.37 -29.49
C LEU A 954 2.59 72.91 -30.00
N HIS A 955 3.68 72.29 -29.61
CA HIS A 955 5.02 72.56 -30.08
C HIS A 955 5.45 71.48 -31.06
N VAL A 956 5.91 71.88 -32.25
CA VAL A 956 6.22 70.96 -33.33
C VAL A 956 7.62 71.24 -33.87
N ASN A 957 8.44 70.18 -33.91
CA ASN A 957 9.80 70.19 -34.46
C ASN A 957 10.71 71.23 -33.77
N GLU A 958 10.67 71.35 -32.44
CA GLU A 958 11.37 72.41 -31.69
C GLU A 958 12.88 72.49 -31.97
N ASP A 959 13.54 71.35 -32.20
CA ASP A 959 14.96 71.28 -32.55
C ASP A 959 15.24 71.62 -34.03
N ALA A 960 14.20 71.86 -34.83
CA ALA A 960 14.27 72.21 -36.24
C ALA A 960 15.08 71.21 -37.08
N LEU A 961 14.98 69.92 -36.76
CA LEU A 961 15.74 68.86 -37.42
C LEU A 961 15.07 68.35 -38.70
N TYR A 962 13.74 68.46 -38.77
CA TYR A 962 12.93 67.82 -39.79
C TYR A 962 12.24 68.82 -40.72
N GLU A 963 12.02 68.43 -41.99
CA GLU A 963 11.27 69.25 -42.96
C GLU A 963 9.80 69.33 -42.53
N THR A 964 9.28 70.53 -42.27
CA THR A 964 7.88 70.74 -41.89
C THR A 964 7.08 71.37 -43.02
N THR A 965 5.83 70.92 -43.22
CA THR A 965 4.91 71.52 -44.20
C THR A 965 3.50 71.62 -43.64
N VAL A 966 2.95 72.82 -43.73
CA VAL A 966 1.58 73.14 -43.31
C VAL A 966 0.58 72.56 -44.33
N VAL A 967 -0.33 71.66 -43.91
CA VAL A 967 -1.24 70.95 -44.84
C VAL A 967 -2.32 71.90 -45.37
N PRO A 968 -2.52 72.06 -46.71
CA PRO A 968 -3.47 73.03 -47.25
C PRO A 968 -4.95 72.60 -47.08
N GLY A 969 -5.59 73.00 -45.98
CA GLY A 969 -7.04 72.84 -45.80
C GLY A 969 -7.53 73.14 -44.38
N LEU A 970 -8.39 74.16 -44.26
CA LEU A 970 -9.21 74.51 -43.08
C LEU A 970 -8.46 74.93 -41.79
N TYR A 971 -7.71 76.02 -41.85
CA TYR A 971 -7.19 76.70 -40.64
C TYR A 971 -8.29 77.50 -39.93
N VAL A 972 -8.57 77.12 -38.68
CA VAL A 972 -9.21 77.99 -37.68
C VAL A 972 -8.34 77.89 -36.43
N VAL A 973 -8.10 79.00 -35.71
CA VAL A 973 -7.51 78.95 -34.36
C VAL A 973 -8.28 77.90 -33.55
N GLY A 974 -7.60 76.86 -33.07
CA GLY A 974 -8.21 75.69 -32.45
C GLY A 974 -8.14 74.36 -33.23
N SER A 975 -7.82 74.31 -34.54
CA SER A 975 -7.68 73.03 -35.27
C SER A 975 -6.90 73.15 -36.59
N GLY A 976 -6.12 72.13 -36.96
CA GLY A 976 -5.33 72.12 -38.19
C GLY A 976 -4.51 70.83 -38.40
N ALA A 977 -3.60 70.83 -39.38
CA ALA A 977 -2.66 69.75 -39.59
C ALA A 977 -1.32 70.23 -40.17
N VAL A 978 -0.22 69.63 -39.71
CA VAL A 978 1.17 69.88 -40.15
C VAL A 978 1.85 68.55 -40.42
N THR A 979 2.64 68.46 -41.49
CA THR A 979 3.52 67.31 -41.73
C THR A 979 4.92 67.61 -41.22
N ILE A 980 5.56 66.62 -40.60
CA ILE A 980 6.97 66.60 -40.22
C ILE A 980 7.59 65.39 -40.92
N GLU A 981 8.44 65.61 -41.92
CA GLU A 981 8.88 64.56 -42.87
C GLU A 981 7.73 63.66 -43.38
N SER A 982 7.67 62.41 -42.90
CA SER A 982 6.68 61.40 -43.27
C SER A 982 5.43 61.39 -42.37
N SER A 983 5.45 62.09 -41.24
CA SER A 983 4.37 62.09 -40.25
C SER A 983 3.38 63.22 -40.48
N THR A 984 2.09 62.94 -40.35
CA THR A 984 1.03 63.98 -40.34
C THR A 984 0.50 64.18 -38.93
N VAL A 985 0.77 65.35 -38.35
CA VAL A 985 0.21 65.80 -37.07
C VAL A 985 -1.09 66.55 -37.32
N SER A 986 -2.22 65.93 -36.99
CA SER A 986 -3.55 66.55 -37.01
C SER A 986 -3.93 66.95 -35.59
N TYR A 987 -4.45 68.17 -35.40
CA TYR A 987 -4.77 68.67 -34.07
C TYR A 987 -6.12 69.39 -34.01
N SER A 988 -6.75 69.35 -32.85
CA SER A 988 -7.98 70.05 -32.50
C SER A 988 -7.96 70.46 -31.01
N GLY A 989 -8.69 71.52 -30.66
CA GLY A 989 -8.68 72.07 -29.29
C GLY A 989 -7.46 72.93 -28.94
N ILE A 990 -6.52 73.20 -29.84
CA ILE A 990 -5.25 73.88 -29.51
C ILE A 990 -5.34 75.42 -29.59
N GLU A 991 -5.08 76.13 -28.49
CA GLU A 991 -5.06 77.60 -28.43
C GLU A 991 -3.79 78.24 -28.99
N THR A 992 -2.63 77.61 -28.75
CA THR A 992 -1.32 78.13 -29.16
C THR A 992 -0.49 77.05 -29.83
N MET A 993 0.13 77.38 -30.97
CA MET A 993 1.02 76.47 -31.68
C MET A 993 2.37 77.14 -31.94
N ASP A 994 3.46 76.46 -31.58
CA ASP A 994 4.82 76.79 -32.01
C ASP A 994 5.29 75.76 -33.03
N LEU A 995 5.80 76.23 -34.17
CA LEU A 995 6.28 75.39 -35.26
C LEU A 995 7.61 75.96 -35.74
N GLN A 996 8.68 75.19 -35.59
CA GLN A 996 9.99 75.57 -36.13
C GLN A 996 10.18 74.96 -37.54
N GLU A 997 10.66 75.77 -38.48
CA GLU A 997 11.09 75.32 -39.81
C GLU A 997 12.49 74.70 -39.70
N GLN A 998 12.81 73.69 -40.53
CA GLN A 998 14.10 72.99 -40.50
C GLN A 998 15.31 73.95 -40.56
N LEU A 999 16.20 73.88 -39.57
CA LEU A 999 17.47 74.62 -39.51
C LEU A 999 18.66 73.76 -39.97
N TYR A 1000 18.58 72.43 -39.82
CA TYR A 1000 19.71 71.52 -40.05
C TYR A 1000 19.65 70.77 -41.40
N GLY A 1001 20.69 70.89 -42.24
CA GLY A 1001 21.01 69.86 -43.24
C GLY A 1001 21.00 70.22 -44.73
N LYS A 1002 21.17 71.48 -45.16
CA LYS A 1002 21.53 71.74 -46.56
C LYS A 1002 22.91 71.11 -46.84
N PRO A 1003 23.07 70.21 -47.83
CA PRO A 1003 24.38 69.63 -48.13
C PRO A 1003 25.41 70.72 -48.48
N GLY A 1004 26.36 70.97 -47.58
CA GLY A 1004 27.40 71.99 -47.72
C GLY A 1004 27.40 73.07 -46.64
N ASP A 1005 26.37 73.15 -45.80
CA ASP A 1005 26.24 74.09 -44.67
C ASP A 1005 26.90 73.46 -43.43
N PHE A 1006 28.13 73.87 -43.13
CA PHE A 1006 28.99 73.28 -42.11
C PHE A 1006 29.06 74.10 -40.82
N ASP A 1007 28.59 75.34 -40.84
CA ASP A 1007 28.49 76.19 -39.65
C ASP A 1007 27.05 76.35 -39.12
N GLU A 1008 26.09 75.69 -39.76
CA GLU A 1008 24.72 75.49 -39.29
C GLU A 1008 23.93 76.79 -39.24
N ASP A 1009 24.28 77.76 -40.10
CA ASP A 1009 23.62 79.07 -40.17
C ASP A 1009 22.48 79.16 -41.19
N GLY A 1010 22.28 78.11 -41.99
CA GLY A 1010 21.20 77.97 -42.95
C GLY A 1010 21.56 78.35 -44.40
N ASP A 1011 22.77 78.85 -44.68
CA ASP A 1011 23.24 79.26 -46.01
C ASP A 1011 24.51 78.51 -46.43
N VAL A 1012 24.51 77.79 -47.57
CA VAL A 1012 25.74 77.17 -48.12
C VAL A 1012 26.63 78.23 -48.78
N ASP A 1013 27.60 78.76 -48.05
CA ASP A 1013 28.47 79.86 -48.47
C ASP A 1013 29.98 79.61 -48.21
N GLY A 1014 30.79 80.67 -48.26
CA GLY A 1014 32.24 80.54 -48.09
C GLY A 1014 32.68 80.27 -46.65
N VAL A 1015 31.82 80.56 -45.67
CA VAL A 1015 32.09 80.44 -44.23
C VAL A 1015 32.09 78.97 -43.84
N ASP A 1016 31.17 78.18 -44.38
CA ASP A 1016 31.10 76.72 -44.23
C ASP A 1016 32.41 76.00 -44.51
N LEU A 1017 33.06 76.36 -45.63
CA LEU A 1017 34.30 75.74 -46.06
C LEU A 1017 35.48 76.08 -45.14
N THR A 1018 35.34 77.13 -44.33
CA THR A 1018 36.34 77.61 -43.36
C THR A 1018 35.96 77.36 -41.91
N HIS A 1019 34.84 76.66 -41.66
CA HIS A 1019 34.37 76.38 -40.31
C HIS A 1019 35.45 75.67 -39.47
N ALA A 1020 35.72 76.21 -38.28
CA ALA A 1020 36.92 75.92 -37.52
C ALA A 1020 37.05 74.45 -37.05
N SER A 1021 35.94 73.69 -37.02
CA SER A 1021 35.92 72.28 -36.61
C SER A 1021 35.31 71.32 -37.64
N LYS A 1022 34.56 71.83 -38.64
CA LYS A 1022 33.85 71.00 -39.63
C LYS A 1022 34.17 71.36 -41.09
N GLY A 1023 34.90 72.45 -41.34
CA GLY A 1023 35.27 72.94 -42.67
C GLY A 1023 36.35 72.11 -43.36
N TRP A 1024 36.71 72.51 -44.58
CA TRP A 1024 37.55 71.72 -45.50
C TRP A 1024 38.93 71.39 -44.92
N HIS A 1025 39.52 72.33 -44.19
CA HIS A 1025 40.85 72.19 -43.59
C HIS A 1025 40.90 71.09 -42.52
N GLU A 1026 39.88 71.01 -41.65
CA GLU A 1026 39.86 70.06 -40.54
C GLU A 1026 39.50 68.64 -40.98
N ARG A 1027 38.71 68.47 -42.05
CA ARG A 1027 38.37 67.15 -42.61
C ARG A 1027 39.45 66.54 -43.51
N PHE A 1028 40.22 67.37 -44.22
CA PHE A 1028 41.14 66.88 -45.27
C PHE A 1028 42.62 67.23 -45.03
N GLY A 1029 42.94 68.04 -44.01
CA GLY A 1029 44.29 68.32 -43.55
C GLY A 1029 45.11 69.27 -44.44
N ASP A 1030 46.24 69.73 -43.90
CA ASP A 1030 47.25 70.52 -44.61
C ASP A 1030 48.09 69.64 -45.54
N GLU A 1031 47.94 69.78 -46.86
CA GLU A 1031 48.95 69.25 -47.79
C GLU A 1031 49.54 70.30 -48.74
N VAL A 1032 50.87 70.35 -48.68
CA VAL A 1032 51.78 71.29 -49.31
C VAL A 1032 52.25 70.72 -50.66
N ALA A 1033 51.53 71.02 -51.74
CA ALA A 1033 52.05 70.89 -53.11
C ALA A 1033 51.34 71.88 -54.04
N GLU A 1034 52.09 72.59 -54.89
CA GLU A 1034 51.63 73.70 -55.76
C GLU A 1034 50.54 73.35 -56.80
N ASN A 1035 49.83 72.21 -56.70
CA ASN A 1035 48.67 71.86 -57.53
C ASN A 1035 47.63 70.96 -56.79
N ALA A 1036 47.49 71.06 -55.47
CA ALA A 1036 46.45 70.34 -54.74
C ALA A 1036 45.07 71.03 -54.86
N LEU A 1037 43.99 70.23 -54.87
CA LEU A 1037 42.60 70.69 -54.86
C LEU A 1037 42.28 71.29 -53.48
N ASP A 1038 42.23 72.61 -53.37
CA ASP A 1038 41.73 73.30 -52.16
C ASP A 1038 40.20 73.51 -52.24
N GLY A 1039 39.60 73.95 -51.13
CA GLY A 1039 38.15 74.23 -51.09
C GLY A 1039 37.70 75.24 -52.15
N PHE A 1040 38.60 76.11 -52.62
CA PHE A 1040 38.32 77.06 -53.71
C PHE A 1040 38.28 76.37 -55.09
N ASN A 1041 39.10 75.35 -55.31
CA ASN A 1041 39.08 74.50 -56.50
C ASN A 1041 37.82 73.63 -56.56
N PHE A 1042 37.33 73.13 -55.41
CA PHE A 1042 36.05 72.42 -55.33
C PHE A 1042 34.86 73.35 -55.62
N LEU A 1043 34.85 74.55 -55.04
CA LEU A 1043 33.84 75.58 -55.32
C LEU A 1043 33.86 75.99 -56.82
N THR A 1044 35.05 76.10 -57.42
CA THR A 1044 35.21 76.37 -58.86
C THR A 1044 34.73 75.20 -59.73
N TRP A 1045 34.88 73.95 -59.30
CA TRP A 1045 34.36 72.78 -60.02
C TRP A 1045 32.81 72.68 -59.91
N GLN A 1046 32.26 72.86 -58.71
CA GLN A 1046 30.82 72.83 -58.44
C GLN A 1046 30.07 73.96 -59.18
N GLN A 1047 30.67 75.16 -59.24
CA GLN A 1047 30.13 76.31 -59.98
C GLN A 1047 30.24 76.17 -61.51
N ASN A 1048 31.25 75.44 -62.03
CA ASN A 1048 31.45 75.28 -63.48
C ASN A 1048 30.80 74.00 -64.08
N TYR A 1049 30.50 72.97 -63.29
CA TYR A 1049 30.09 71.65 -63.82
C TYR A 1049 28.96 70.92 -63.04
N GLY A 1050 28.13 71.62 -62.26
CA GLY A 1050 27.05 71.01 -61.47
C GLY A 1050 26.17 69.94 -62.15
N ASN A 1051 25.80 68.91 -61.36
CA ASN A 1051 24.79 67.83 -61.50
C ASN A 1051 24.45 67.18 -62.86
N THR A 1052 25.21 67.35 -63.95
CA THR A 1052 24.94 66.61 -65.21
C THR A 1052 26.20 66.12 -65.94
N LEU A 1053 26.37 64.80 -66.06
CA LEU A 1053 27.32 64.17 -66.99
C LEU A 1053 26.61 63.76 -68.31
N PRO A 1054 27.19 64.05 -69.50
CA PRO A 1054 26.68 63.52 -70.77
C PRO A 1054 27.23 62.12 -71.10
N ARG A 1055 26.33 61.23 -71.55
CA ARG A 1055 26.64 59.88 -72.11
C ARG A 1055 27.47 59.96 -73.40
N THR A 1056 28.49 59.14 -73.59
CA THR A 1056 28.51 57.90 -74.45
C THR A 1056 29.93 57.33 -74.71
N GLU A 1057 30.02 56.01 -74.54
CA GLU A 1057 30.82 54.95 -75.24
C GLU A 1057 32.27 55.16 -75.75
N LEU A 1058 33.19 54.25 -75.36
CA LEU A 1058 33.64 53.11 -76.21
C LEU A 1058 34.74 52.27 -75.53
N THR A 1059 34.46 50.97 -75.44
CA THR A 1059 35.32 49.75 -75.45
C THR A 1059 36.83 49.89 -75.71
N ARG A 1060 37.67 49.12 -74.97
CA ARG A 1060 38.31 47.85 -75.45
C ARG A 1060 39.18 47.14 -74.39
N THR A 1061 38.81 45.88 -74.10
CA THR A 1061 39.54 44.68 -73.61
C THR A 1061 41.08 44.65 -73.59
N VAL A 1062 41.67 44.05 -72.54
CA VAL A 1062 42.57 42.87 -72.58
C VAL A 1062 42.45 42.05 -71.26
N SER A 1063 42.56 40.73 -71.41
CA SER A 1063 42.12 39.61 -70.57
C SER A 1063 43.08 39.09 -69.46
N LEU A 1064 42.46 38.29 -68.55
CA LEU A 1064 42.92 37.08 -67.85
C LEU A 1064 44.06 37.25 -66.81
N VAL A 1065 43.99 36.68 -65.61
CA VAL A 1065 44.06 35.23 -65.31
C VAL A 1065 43.56 34.93 -63.89
N VAL A 1066 42.93 33.75 -63.76
CA VAL A 1066 42.43 33.04 -62.57
C VAL A 1066 43.57 32.35 -61.79
N ALA A 1067 43.47 32.28 -60.45
CA ALA A 1067 43.81 31.12 -59.58
C ALA A 1067 43.92 31.62 -58.11
N ASP A 1068 43.01 31.18 -57.24
CA ASP A 1068 43.18 30.11 -56.23
C ASP A 1068 43.66 30.66 -54.86
N GLU A 1069 42.77 30.61 -53.86
CA GLU A 1069 42.88 29.91 -52.55
C GLU A 1069 44.27 29.38 -52.11
N PRO A 1070 44.57 29.09 -50.80
CA PRO A 1070 43.75 29.20 -49.57
C PRO A 1070 44.56 29.57 -48.27
N LEU A 1071 43.92 29.38 -47.09
CA LEU A 1071 44.47 29.16 -45.73
C LEU A 1071 45.15 30.37 -45.05
N GLY A 1072 44.87 30.79 -43.82
CA GLY A 1072 44.29 30.13 -42.64
C GLY A 1072 45.12 30.55 -41.41
N GLY A 1073 44.48 30.72 -40.24
CA GLY A 1073 45.17 30.64 -38.93
C GLY A 1073 45.47 31.96 -38.21
N ASP A 1074 44.48 32.41 -37.44
CA ASP A 1074 44.50 32.75 -36.00
C ASP A 1074 45.79 33.13 -35.23
N LEU A 1075 45.55 34.05 -34.28
CA LEU A 1075 46.29 34.49 -33.09
C LEU A 1075 47.43 35.53 -33.20
N SER A 1076 47.12 36.69 -32.57
CA SER A 1076 47.88 37.67 -31.73
C SER A 1076 49.34 37.33 -31.34
N PRO A 1077 50.21 38.25 -30.80
CA PRO A 1077 49.89 39.44 -29.97
C PRO A 1077 50.93 40.63 -30.04
N LEU A 1078 50.81 41.56 -29.07
CA LEU A 1078 51.82 42.51 -28.49
C LEU A 1078 52.01 43.88 -29.20
N GLY A 1079 52.10 45.03 -28.50
CA GLY A 1079 52.08 45.33 -27.06
C GLY A 1079 52.68 46.72 -26.78
N LEU A 1080 52.85 47.01 -25.47
CA LEU A 1080 53.70 48.03 -24.78
C LEU A 1080 52.93 49.21 -24.16
N ALA A 1081 53.11 49.60 -22.89
CA ALA A 1081 54.19 49.31 -21.94
C ALA A 1081 53.78 49.50 -20.46
N SER A 1082 54.45 48.78 -19.55
CA SER A 1082 54.75 49.24 -18.19
C SER A 1082 56.03 48.57 -17.69
N ASN A 1083 56.95 49.36 -17.13
CA ASN A 1083 58.24 48.89 -16.58
C ASN A 1083 58.21 48.83 -15.04
N ALA A 1084 58.63 47.66 -14.54
CA ALA A 1084 59.15 47.22 -13.25
C ALA A 1084 59.49 48.22 -12.12
N GLN A 1085 59.23 47.82 -10.85
CA GLN A 1085 60.26 47.26 -9.94
C GLN A 1085 59.73 46.82 -8.54
N SER A 1086 59.99 45.55 -8.21
CA SER A 1086 60.39 44.91 -6.93
C SER A 1086 60.04 45.48 -5.53
N GLY A 1087 59.58 44.58 -4.63
CA GLY A 1087 59.81 44.68 -3.18
C GLY A 1087 58.99 43.67 -2.36
N GLU A 1088 59.68 42.79 -1.63
CA GLU A 1088 59.14 41.71 -0.77
C GLU A 1088 58.64 42.18 0.61
N SER A 1089 57.93 41.26 1.28
CA SER A 1089 57.89 40.93 2.73
C SER A 1089 56.79 41.51 3.65
N GLU A 1090 56.07 40.54 4.26
CA GLU A 1090 55.60 40.38 5.65
C GLU A 1090 55.05 41.59 6.44
N GLU A 1091 53.81 41.49 6.94
CA GLU A 1091 53.47 41.19 8.36
C GLU A 1091 51.96 41.38 8.63
N GLU A 1092 51.49 40.64 9.64
CA GLU A 1092 50.15 40.62 10.24
C GLU A 1092 49.71 41.99 10.81
N SER A 1093 48.40 42.25 10.87
CA SER A 1093 47.63 42.44 12.13
C SER A 1093 46.27 43.16 11.94
N GLU A 1094 45.39 42.74 12.85
CA GLU A 1094 44.03 43.10 13.25
C GLU A 1094 43.45 44.52 12.96
N GLU A 1095 42.17 44.47 12.55
CA GLU A 1095 40.99 45.13 13.14
C GLU A 1095 41.08 46.59 13.65
N VAL A 1096 40.34 47.52 13.01
CA VAL A 1096 39.74 48.69 13.70
C VAL A 1096 38.43 49.13 13.04
N VAL A 1097 37.39 49.21 13.88
CA VAL A 1097 36.06 49.81 13.72
C VAL A 1097 36.08 51.33 13.95
N TRP A 1098 35.26 52.09 13.22
CA TRP A 1098 34.67 53.40 13.59
C TRP A 1098 33.30 53.48 12.90
N GLY A 1099 32.16 53.90 13.47
CA GLY A 1099 31.82 54.67 14.67
C GLY A 1099 30.69 55.66 14.30
N TRP A 1100 30.04 56.24 15.33
CA TRP A 1100 29.07 57.38 15.33
C TRP A 1100 27.56 57.04 15.34
N PRO A 1101 26.70 57.87 15.99
CA PRO A 1101 26.73 58.26 17.42
C PRO A 1101 25.33 58.17 18.09
N VAL A 1102 25.28 58.47 19.41
CA VAL A 1102 24.14 58.30 20.34
C VAL A 1102 23.56 59.66 20.78
N ALA A 1103 22.28 59.66 21.18
CA ALA A 1103 21.59 60.43 22.28
C ALA A 1103 20.24 61.03 21.80
N GLU A 1104 19.13 61.09 22.53
CA GLU A 1104 18.80 60.97 23.96
C GLU A 1104 17.24 60.88 24.10
N ASP A 1105 16.70 59.98 24.93
CA ASP A 1105 16.01 60.23 26.22
C ASP A 1105 14.47 60.43 26.19
N ASN A 1106 13.71 59.49 26.80
CA ASN A 1106 12.87 59.77 27.97
C ASN A 1106 12.22 58.51 28.58
N ALA A 1107 12.30 58.46 29.90
CA ALA A 1107 11.92 57.38 30.80
C ALA A 1107 10.45 57.40 31.26
N VAL A 1108 10.00 56.28 31.88
CA VAL A 1108 9.35 56.15 33.22
C VAL A 1108 8.79 54.70 33.36
N VAL A 1109 9.43 53.77 34.12
CA VAL A 1109 9.33 53.53 35.60
C VAL A 1109 7.99 52.83 35.94
N THR A 1110 7.84 51.65 36.56
CA THR A 1110 8.56 50.82 37.57
C THR A 1110 7.76 49.50 37.79
N ARG A 1111 8.17 48.39 38.45
CA ARG A 1111 8.88 48.19 39.74
C ARG A 1111 9.11 46.67 40.01
N LYS A 1112 10.32 46.35 40.53
CA LYS A 1112 10.69 45.44 41.67
C LYS A 1112 10.18 43.98 41.72
N ALA A 1113 10.88 42.99 42.27
CA ALA A 1113 12.25 42.78 42.77
C ALA A 1113 12.30 41.34 43.34
N ALA A 1114 13.51 40.75 43.40
CA ALA A 1114 14.08 39.95 44.49
C ALA A 1114 14.63 38.56 44.08
N ALA A 1115 15.93 38.42 44.34
CA ALA A 1115 16.74 37.22 44.32
C ALA A 1115 16.42 36.26 45.47
N VAL A 1116 16.72 34.96 45.29
CA VAL A 1116 17.32 34.09 46.32
C VAL A 1116 18.25 33.07 45.66
N ASP A 1117 19.42 32.93 46.28
CA ASP A 1117 20.57 32.09 46.00
C ASP A 1117 20.52 30.79 46.85
N ALA A 1118 21.34 29.82 46.44
CA ALA A 1118 22.12 28.87 47.25
C ALA A 1118 21.82 27.37 47.13
N SER A 1119 22.94 26.65 46.91
CA SER A 1119 23.39 25.38 47.54
C SER A 1119 23.22 24.09 46.72
N PHE A 1120 24.15 23.13 46.67
CA PHE A 1120 25.59 23.01 47.02
C PHE A 1120 26.05 21.61 46.55
N ALA A 1121 27.31 21.51 46.10
CA ALA A 1121 28.29 20.42 46.23
C ALA A 1121 28.09 18.98 45.69
N VAL A 1122 29.13 18.65 44.91
CA VAL A 1122 29.77 17.38 44.51
C VAL A 1122 30.14 16.44 45.67
N ARG A 1123 30.18 15.13 45.39
CA ARG A 1123 31.25 14.21 45.88
C ARG A 1123 31.53 13.05 44.92
N GLU A 1124 32.83 12.81 44.78
CA GLU A 1124 33.57 11.81 43.98
C GLU A 1124 33.60 10.40 44.61
N ASP A 1125 33.93 9.39 43.79
CA ASP A 1125 35.10 8.48 43.92
C ASP A 1125 34.91 7.26 42.97
N ALA A 1126 35.72 7.10 41.89
CA ALA A 1126 36.95 6.30 41.75
C ALA A 1126 36.71 4.76 41.67
N GLU A 1127 37.37 3.90 40.90
CA GLU A 1127 38.51 3.94 39.98
C GLU A 1127 38.57 2.60 39.19
N ALA A 1128 39.24 2.65 38.02
CA ALA A 1128 39.84 1.64 37.15
C ALA A 1128 39.89 0.12 37.48
N THR A 1129 39.77 -0.72 36.44
CA THR A 1129 40.78 -1.75 36.09
C THR A 1129 40.60 -2.27 34.65
N SER A 1130 41.70 -2.75 34.06
CA SER A 1130 42.03 -2.73 32.64
C SER A 1130 42.29 -4.12 32.03
N LEU A 1131 42.08 -4.17 30.71
CA LEU A 1131 42.90 -4.80 29.64
C LEU A 1131 43.28 -6.31 29.64
N VAL A 1132 43.31 -6.82 28.39
CA VAL A 1132 44.15 -7.90 27.80
C VAL A 1132 43.56 -9.32 27.70
N GLY A 1133 43.17 -9.67 26.46
CA GLY A 1133 43.81 -10.75 25.69
C GLY A 1133 43.18 -12.16 25.75
N LYS A 1134 42.72 -12.64 24.59
CA LYS A 1134 43.16 -13.90 23.93
C LYS A 1134 42.13 -14.35 22.89
N GLN A 1135 42.44 -14.17 21.62
CA GLN A 1135 42.00 -15.09 20.56
C GLN A 1135 43.12 -15.22 19.52
N GLU A 1136 44.05 -16.14 19.81
CA GLU A 1136 44.77 -16.95 18.82
C GLU A 1136 44.15 -18.36 18.91
N ALA A 1137 44.06 -19.22 17.90
CA ALA A 1137 44.23 -19.19 16.46
C ALA A 1137 43.84 -20.61 15.96
N THR A 1138 43.88 -20.79 14.63
CA THR A 1138 43.81 -22.02 13.80
C THR A 1138 42.42 -22.38 13.25
N GLY A 1139 42.17 -22.39 11.93
CA GLY A 1139 43.01 -22.06 10.77
C GLY A 1139 42.32 -22.53 9.47
N GLY A 1140 42.60 -21.86 8.35
CA GLY A 1140 42.28 -22.39 7.01
C GLY A 1140 41.98 -21.34 5.94
N ASN A 1141 43.03 -20.80 5.33
CA ASN A 1141 43.11 -19.99 4.10
C ASN A 1141 42.11 -20.35 2.99
N TRP A 1142 41.72 -19.36 2.16
CA TRP A 1142 42.21 -19.20 0.77
C TRP A 1142 42.03 -17.75 0.28
N GLN A 1143 43.10 -17.22 -0.32
CA GLN A 1143 43.24 -15.89 -0.95
C GLN A 1143 42.87 -15.93 -2.44
N GLU A 1144 42.21 -14.85 -2.86
CA GLU A 1144 42.33 -14.00 -4.07
C GLU A 1144 42.91 -14.48 -5.42
N ALA A 1145 42.33 -13.81 -6.45
CA ALA A 1145 42.83 -13.39 -7.78
C ALA A 1145 42.07 -14.05 -8.95
N SER A 1146 41.70 -13.38 -10.05
CA SER A 1146 41.64 -11.97 -10.48
C SER A 1146 40.95 -11.93 -11.85
N ASP A 1147 40.55 -10.72 -12.28
CA ASP A 1147 40.46 -10.22 -13.67
C ASP A 1147 39.34 -10.65 -14.65
N GLU A 1148 38.52 -9.63 -14.97
CA GLU A 1148 37.99 -9.20 -16.28
C GLU A 1148 38.07 -10.12 -17.51
N ALA A 1149 36.96 -10.22 -18.26
CA ALA A 1149 36.84 -9.62 -19.60
C ALA A 1149 35.47 -9.86 -20.27
N PHE A 1150 34.92 -8.75 -20.79
CA PHE A 1150 33.94 -8.61 -21.87
C PHE A 1150 34.23 -9.51 -23.09
N ALA A 1151 33.18 -9.96 -23.80
CA ALA A 1151 32.99 -9.70 -25.24
C ALA A 1151 31.73 -10.39 -25.85
N ASP A 1152 31.03 -9.59 -26.66
CA ASP A 1152 30.28 -9.89 -27.88
C ASP A 1152 28.92 -10.60 -27.84
N TRP A 1153 27.88 -9.74 -27.88
CA TRP A 1153 26.76 -9.91 -28.81
C TRP A 1153 27.21 -9.61 -30.25
N ALA A 1154 26.91 -10.51 -31.17
CA ALA A 1154 26.82 -10.23 -32.60
C ALA A 1154 25.47 -10.71 -33.13
N LEU A 1155 24.67 -9.74 -33.58
CA LEU A 1155 23.58 -9.91 -34.53
C LEU A 1155 24.10 -10.50 -35.84
N GLU A 1156 23.40 -11.49 -36.39
CA GLU A 1156 23.07 -11.57 -37.83
C GLU A 1156 22.12 -12.76 -38.13
N GLY A 1157 20.90 -12.45 -38.57
CA GLY A 1157 20.41 -12.90 -39.88
C GLY A 1157 19.62 -14.22 -40.03
N VAL A 1158 18.33 -14.04 -40.36
CA VAL A 1158 17.56 -14.76 -41.41
C VAL A 1158 17.12 -16.21 -41.13
N VAL A 1159 15.83 -16.42 -40.82
CA VAL A 1159 14.70 -16.78 -41.73
C VAL A 1159 13.38 -16.53 -40.98
#